data_AF-A0A9N8YZ48-F1
#
_entry.id   AF-A0A9N8YZ48-F1
#
_cell.length_a   1.000
_cell.length_b   1.000
_cell.length_c   1.000
_cell.angle_alpha   90.00
_cell.angle_beta   90.00
_cell.angle_gamma   90.00
#
_symmetry.space_group_name_H-M   'P 1'
#
loop_
_entity.id
_entity.type
_entity.pdbx_description
1 polymer ?
#
loop_
_entity_poly.entity_id
_entity_poly.type
_entity_poly.pdbx_seq_one_letter_code
_entity_poly.pdbx_strand_id
1 'polypeptide(L)'
;MASTFPLLSEIAFDYMWLPISSCAVEWSFSVYNNILSDNRQNLSTESLKILNMITSTLDWCEENYKDHKCIAEFINTLTNILFIGLALFGVYNTAKQRLEKRFIVAYGGIALIGIGSWMFHMTLLYQFQLLDELPMQYATCILAYNIFETGSKTKYGIYLPLGLLTYAIGVTTIYLRIVNPVFHQVTYGILVTIINVRSYYLLGFIPKGKTHKTLKDLLFVAWTIFGTGFVFWNIDNIACDNLRLIRAKIGKPFGYLMEFHGWWHICTAIGGYYWIVFNQYLRVLLLGDISNWKLKWGFFDRIPYLNIQNNSYFRRNYHTDTTKLPNKVPFIITQEGKGIQSPQPIIGTSITEIEQTVDSKYGKKYKLKWPTPPQNVLIIKKPNTTFTADRTFVEVIEWLHETYPNLNIIIESEVAEKFRELREFAYAVSKVDFIITLGGDGTILHTSSLFDQAVPPVISFSMGTLGFLLQFHIEHYQQAISDLIKGDVSLLLRMRLACSLWTAESKRLDIGDLVDLQAMNEVSLHRGRFPNLAVINCFVDDEFLTEAVADGLVVATPTGSTAYSLSAGGPIVHPSVQSLLITPICPRSLSFRPALIPPTAKVKLEICGESRLTEVTIDGKKICMLSQGDFLEVKMSSYPIPCVNRIDKGIAWVKDINNLLKWNQSFVNKKHLIHELFET
;
A
#
# COMPACT_ATOMS: atom_id res chain seq x y z
N MET A 1 20.46 -29.55 -0.62
CA MET A 1 20.88 -29.26 0.76
C MET A 1 19.79 -29.73 1.71
N ALA A 2 19.70 -31.06 1.87
CA ALA A 2 18.81 -31.72 2.80
C ALA A 2 19.68 -32.73 3.54
N SER A 3 20.23 -32.32 4.69
CA SER A 3 20.93 -33.19 5.66
C SER A 3 21.59 -32.35 6.77
N THR A 4 20.82 -31.76 7.67
CA THR A 4 21.28 -31.34 9.02
C THR A 4 20.06 -30.82 9.80
N PHE A 5 19.33 -31.70 10.49
CA PHE A 5 18.55 -31.44 11.72
C PHE A 5 17.65 -32.66 12.01
N PRO A 6 18.16 -33.71 12.70
CA PRO A 6 17.27 -34.72 13.30
C PRO A 6 17.19 -34.62 14.83
N LEU A 7 17.98 -33.76 15.50
CA LEU A 7 18.15 -33.87 16.96
C LEU A 7 17.17 -33.06 17.83
N LEU A 8 16.33 -32.20 17.25
CA LEU A 8 15.43 -31.31 18.02
C LEU A 8 13.98 -31.79 18.09
N SER A 9 13.55 -32.72 17.23
CA SER A 9 12.18 -33.24 17.23
C SER A 9 11.97 -34.40 18.20
N GLU A 10 12.99 -35.21 18.46
CA GLU A 10 12.92 -36.32 19.44
C GLU A 10 13.07 -35.83 20.89
N ILE A 11 13.80 -34.75 21.13
CA ILE A 11 14.01 -34.19 22.48
C ILE A 11 12.81 -33.36 22.98
N ALA A 12 11.88 -32.96 22.11
CA ALA A 12 10.71 -32.18 22.54
C ALA A 12 9.48 -33.06 22.87
N PHE A 13 9.36 -34.23 22.22
CA PHE A 13 8.14 -35.03 22.28
C PHE A 13 8.10 -36.02 23.46
N ASP A 14 9.25 -36.57 23.86
CA ASP A 14 9.35 -37.46 25.03
C ASP A 14 9.37 -36.72 26.37
N TYR A 15 9.54 -35.39 26.36
CA TYR A 15 9.72 -34.56 27.56
C TYR A 15 8.43 -33.89 28.05
N MET A 16 7.34 -33.99 27.30
CA MET A 16 6.06 -33.34 27.64
C MET A 16 5.08 -34.24 28.42
N TRP A 17 5.39 -35.54 28.56
CA TRP A 17 4.47 -36.54 29.14
C TRP A 17 5.15 -37.57 30.05
N LEU A 18 6.18 -37.19 30.82
CA LEU A 18 6.65 -38.03 31.91
C LEU A 18 5.66 -37.98 33.09
N PRO A 19 5.17 -39.12 33.60
CA PRO A 19 4.21 -39.14 34.69
C PRO A 19 4.84 -38.54 35.95
N ILE A 20 4.02 -37.78 36.69
CA ILE A 20 4.28 -37.15 38.00
C ILE A 20 4.60 -38.19 39.11
N SER A 21 4.89 -39.45 38.77
CA SER A 21 5.03 -40.56 39.72
C SER A 21 6.43 -40.71 40.34
N SER A 22 7.42 -39.95 39.91
CA SER A 22 8.73 -39.93 40.55
C SER A 22 9.38 -38.58 40.28
N CYS A 23 9.34 -37.71 41.29
CA CYS A 23 10.03 -36.43 41.42
C CYS A 23 11.24 -36.35 40.47
N ALA A 24 11.28 -35.37 39.57
CA ALA A 24 12.27 -35.21 38.50
C ALA A 24 13.71 -35.07 39.03
N VAL A 25 14.28 -36.18 39.47
CA VAL A 25 15.58 -36.31 40.14
C VAL A 25 16.58 -37.05 39.25
N GLU A 26 16.15 -37.63 38.13
CA GLU A 26 17.08 -38.30 37.20
C GLU A 26 17.93 -37.32 36.36
N TRP A 27 17.59 -36.03 36.29
CA TRP A 27 18.39 -35.04 35.57
C TRP A 27 19.74 -34.73 36.25
N SER A 28 19.83 -34.90 37.58
CA SER A 28 21.05 -34.68 38.36
C SER A 28 21.98 -35.91 38.38
N PHE A 29 21.52 -37.08 37.93
CA PHE A 29 22.25 -38.34 38.07
C PHE A 29 23.41 -38.50 37.06
N SER A 30 23.34 -37.89 35.87
CA SER A 30 24.43 -38.04 34.88
C SER A 30 25.69 -37.22 35.20
N VAL A 31 25.56 -36.10 35.90
CA VAL A 31 26.72 -35.27 36.33
C VAL A 31 27.26 -35.76 37.67
N TYR A 32 26.39 -36.27 38.54
CA TYR A 32 26.75 -36.75 39.87
C TYR A 32 27.35 -38.17 39.88
N ASN A 33 26.95 -39.06 38.94
CA ASN A 33 27.55 -40.40 38.80
C ASN A 33 29.02 -40.38 38.37
N ASN A 34 29.50 -39.30 37.73
CA ASN A 34 30.93 -39.15 37.41
C ASN A 34 31.78 -38.71 38.62
N ILE A 35 31.15 -38.30 39.73
CA ILE A 35 31.84 -37.87 40.96
C ILE A 35 31.74 -38.96 42.06
N LEU A 36 30.72 -39.83 42.01
CA LEU A 36 30.45 -40.85 43.03
C LEU A 36 30.87 -42.27 42.68
N SER A 37 31.79 -42.47 41.73
CA SER A 37 32.35 -43.81 41.49
C SER A 37 33.19 -44.35 42.65
N ASP A 38 33.39 -43.60 43.74
CA ASP A 38 34.41 -43.94 44.74
C ASP A 38 33.97 -44.13 46.19
N ASN A 39 32.68 -44.03 46.57
CA ASN A 39 32.27 -44.37 47.94
C ASN A 39 30.81 -44.80 48.06
N ARG A 40 30.56 -46.10 47.89
CA ARG A 40 29.36 -46.78 48.39
C ARG A 40 29.59 -47.16 49.84
N GLN A 41 29.06 -46.38 50.78
CA GLN A 41 28.44 -46.86 52.03
C GLN A 41 28.02 -45.65 52.88
N ASN A 42 26.81 -45.73 53.45
CA ASN A 42 26.21 -44.80 54.42
C ASN A 42 25.75 -43.43 53.88
N LEU A 43 24.56 -43.41 53.29
CA LEU A 43 23.80 -42.17 53.05
C LEU A 43 22.69 -42.08 54.11
N SER A 44 22.99 -41.37 55.19
CA SER A 44 22.07 -41.02 56.29
C SER A 44 21.11 -39.90 55.85
N THR A 45 20.19 -39.50 56.71
CA THR A 45 19.14 -38.47 56.50
C THR A 45 19.63 -37.11 55.98
N GLU A 46 20.95 -36.86 55.92
CA GLU A 46 21.55 -35.70 55.25
C GLU A 46 21.56 -35.76 53.71
N SER A 47 21.50 -36.96 53.12
CA SER A 47 21.43 -37.18 51.66
C SER A 47 20.22 -36.50 51.01
N LEU A 48 19.11 -36.45 51.74
CA LEU A 48 17.86 -35.80 51.32
C LEU A 48 17.94 -34.28 51.35
N LYS A 49 18.93 -33.69 52.04
CA LYS A 49 19.18 -32.23 51.99
C LYS A 49 19.95 -31.81 50.72
N ILE A 50 20.66 -32.73 50.07
CA ILE A 50 21.45 -32.43 48.85
C ILE A 50 20.54 -32.24 47.62
N LEU A 51 19.32 -32.80 47.63
CA LEU A 51 18.33 -32.64 46.54
C LEU A 51 17.69 -31.24 46.47
N ASN A 52 17.83 -30.40 47.50
CA ASN A 52 17.21 -29.08 47.61
C ASN A 52 18.23 -27.93 47.60
N MET A 53 19.34 -28.06 46.84
CA MET A 53 20.32 -26.97 46.72
C MET A 53 19.78 -25.87 45.78
N ILE A 54 19.25 -24.81 46.38
CA ILE A 54 18.99 -23.53 45.71
C ILE A 54 20.36 -22.96 45.31
N THR A 55 20.60 -22.83 44.01
CA THR A 55 21.86 -22.29 43.46
C THR A 55 21.68 -20.92 42.82
N SER A 56 20.44 -20.46 42.69
CA SER A 56 20.10 -19.13 42.18
C SER A 56 20.60 -18.02 43.10
N THR A 57 20.88 -16.87 42.50
CA THR A 57 21.17 -15.63 43.25
C THR A 57 19.89 -14.90 43.65
N LEU A 58 18.75 -15.34 43.12
CA LEU A 58 17.41 -14.82 43.37
C LEU A 58 16.57 -15.87 44.10
N ASP A 59 15.88 -15.44 45.14
CA ASP A 59 14.87 -16.18 45.89
C ASP A 59 13.78 -15.17 46.26
N TRP A 60 12.54 -15.42 45.85
CA TRP A 60 11.46 -14.43 45.95
C TRP A 60 10.71 -14.55 47.27
N CYS A 61 9.63 -13.77 47.44
CA CYS A 61 8.97 -13.69 48.72
C CYS A 61 8.20 -14.97 49.10
N GLU A 62 7.99 -15.88 48.16
CA GLU A 62 7.27 -17.14 48.38
C GLU A 62 8.04 -18.09 49.31
N GLU A 63 7.35 -19.10 49.85
CA GLU A 63 7.97 -20.11 50.71
C GLU A 63 8.29 -21.38 49.90
N ASN A 64 9.57 -21.75 49.88
CA ASN A 64 10.07 -22.81 49.03
C ASN A 64 9.64 -24.22 49.49
N TYR A 65 9.17 -25.04 48.54
CA TYR A 65 8.75 -26.44 48.73
C TYR A 65 7.64 -26.65 49.76
N LYS A 66 6.89 -25.60 50.11
CA LYS A 66 5.83 -25.65 51.12
C LYS A 66 4.59 -26.43 50.67
N ASP A 67 4.30 -26.36 49.38
CA ASP A 67 3.04 -26.84 48.80
C ASP A 67 3.20 -28.18 48.10
N HIS A 68 4.37 -28.39 47.50
CA HIS A 68 4.71 -29.60 46.78
C HIS A 68 6.20 -29.92 46.95
N LYS A 69 6.52 -31.21 47.12
CA LYS A 69 7.90 -31.66 47.40
C LYS A 69 8.87 -31.46 46.24
N CYS A 70 8.35 -31.32 45.02
CA CYS A 70 9.15 -31.21 43.79
C CYS A 70 9.02 -29.84 43.10
N ILE A 71 8.25 -28.90 43.65
CA ILE A 71 8.07 -27.56 43.07
C ILE A 71 8.45 -26.57 44.15
N ALA A 72 9.51 -25.80 43.90
CA ALA A 72 10.01 -24.82 44.86
C ALA A 72 8.95 -23.73 45.13
N GLU A 73 8.51 -23.01 44.10
CA GLU A 73 7.52 -21.95 44.23
C GLU A 73 6.25 -22.32 43.45
N PHE A 74 5.25 -22.83 44.14
CA PHE A 74 4.07 -23.46 43.51
C PHE A 74 3.24 -22.50 42.66
N ILE A 75 2.88 -21.32 43.19
CA ILE A 75 2.07 -20.35 42.44
C ILE A 75 2.89 -19.68 41.33
N ASN A 76 4.15 -19.32 41.58
CA ASN A 76 5.01 -18.72 40.55
C ASN A 76 5.23 -19.70 39.38
N THR A 77 5.35 -20.99 39.65
CA THR A 77 5.39 -22.03 38.60
C THR A 77 4.07 -22.11 37.83
N LEU A 78 2.92 -22.11 38.53
CA LEU A 78 1.60 -22.27 37.93
C LEU A 78 1.19 -21.06 37.07
N THR A 79 1.48 -19.84 37.52
CA THR A 79 1.08 -18.60 36.83
C THR A 79 1.74 -18.46 35.46
N ASN A 80 2.91 -19.09 35.25
CA ASN A 80 3.61 -19.15 33.97
C ASN A 80 2.90 -19.98 32.88
N ILE A 81 1.92 -20.82 33.23
CA ILE A 81 1.02 -21.45 32.24
C ILE A 81 0.34 -20.40 31.37
N LEU A 82 -0.03 -19.25 31.95
CA LEU A 82 -0.72 -18.19 31.22
C LEU A 82 0.18 -17.57 30.14
N PHE A 83 1.47 -17.36 30.44
CA PHE A 83 2.47 -16.90 29.47
C PHE A 83 2.50 -17.81 28.24
N ILE A 84 2.64 -19.12 28.48
CA ILE A 84 2.74 -20.13 27.43
C ILE A 84 1.42 -20.22 26.64
N GLY A 85 0.29 -20.26 27.33
CA GLY A 85 -1.04 -20.34 26.71
C GLY A 85 -1.36 -19.15 25.81
N LEU A 86 -1.12 -17.92 26.28
CA LEU A 86 -1.34 -16.70 25.49
C LEU A 86 -0.39 -16.62 24.29
N ALA A 87 0.88 -17.02 24.47
CA ALA A 87 1.85 -17.05 23.38
C ALA A 87 1.46 -18.06 22.29
N LEU A 88 1.08 -19.28 22.66
CA LEU A 88 0.63 -20.30 21.71
C LEU A 88 -0.66 -19.88 20.99
N PHE A 89 -1.60 -19.27 21.71
CA PHE A 89 -2.80 -18.69 21.10
C PHE A 89 -2.47 -17.57 20.12
N GLY A 90 -1.50 -16.70 20.46
CA GLY A 90 -0.98 -15.65 19.59
C GLY A 90 -0.34 -16.20 18.32
N VAL A 91 0.53 -17.21 18.45
CA VAL A 91 1.15 -17.92 17.32
C VAL A 91 0.10 -18.55 16.41
N TYR A 92 -0.84 -19.31 16.98
CA TYR A 92 -1.89 -19.99 16.24
C TYR A 92 -2.73 -19.00 15.42
N ASN A 93 -3.20 -17.91 16.04
CA ASN A 93 -3.99 -16.90 15.31
C ASN A 93 -3.17 -16.17 14.26
N THR A 94 -1.93 -15.77 14.58
CA THR A 94 -1.04 -15.09 13.63
C THR A 94 -0.77 -15.96 12.40
N ALA A 95 -0.52 -17.25 12.61
CA ALA A 95 -0.31 -18.23 11.54
C ALA A 95 -1.61 -18.48 10.74
N LYS A 96 -2.74 -18.72 11.43
CA LYS A 96 -4.05 -18.97 10.81
C LYS A 96 -4.49 -17.81 9.92
N GLN A 97 -4.24 -16.58 10.36
CA GLN A 97 -4.63 -15.35 9.67
C GLN A 97 -3.57 -14.89 8.65
N ARG A 98 -2.45 -15.61 8.50
CA ARG A 98 -1.35 -15.31 7.56
C ARG A 98 -0.71 -13.94 7.77
N LEU A 99 -0.60 -13.50 9.02
CA LEU A 99 0.16 -12.30 9.39
C LEU A 99 1.67 -12.52 9.23
N GLU A 100 2.45 -11.43 9.21
CA GLU A 100 3.89 -11.47 9.00
C GLU A 100 4.61 -12.37 10.04
N LYS A 101 5.55 -13.21 9.57
CA LYS A 101 6.25 -14.20 10.42
C LYS A 101 6.98 -13.61 11.62
N ARG A 102 7.38 -12.34 11.58
CA ARG A 102 8.04 -11.65 12.70
C ARG A 102 7.18 -11.56 13.97
N PHE A 103 5.85 -11.57 13.83
CA PHE A 103 4.94 -11.62 14.97
C PHE A 103 4.87 -13.01 15.59
N ILE A 104 5.01 -14.07 14.78
CA ILE A 104 5.16 -15.44 15.28
C ILE A 104 6.42 -15.56 16.12
N VAL A 105 7.53 -14.97 15.65
CA VAL A 105 8.79 -14.91 16.40
C VAL A 105 8.64 -14.12 17.70
N ALA A 106 7.90 -13.00 17.69
CA ALA A 106 7.61 -12.21 18.89
C ALA A 106 6.83 -13.02 19.95
N TYR A 107 5.76 -13.73 19.55
CA TYR A 107 5.04 -14.61 20.47
C TYR A 107 5.90 -15.80 20.92
N GLY A 108 6.75 -16.34 20.05
CA GLY A 108 7.74 -17.36 20.42
C GLY A 108 8.71 -16.87 21.52
N GLY A 109 9.13 -15.60 21.46
CA GLY A 109 9.91 -14.97 22.52
C GLY A 109 9.17 -14.92 23.85
N ILE A 110 7.89 -14.55 23.86
CA ILE A 110 7.04 -14.58 25.07
C ILE A 110 6.88 -16.01 25.63
N ALA A 111 6.69 -17.01 24.76
CA ALA A 111 6.62 -18.41 25.19
C ALA A 111 7.92 -18.86 25.87
N LEU A 112 9.08 -18.44 25.32
CA LEU A 112 10.39 -18.78 25.87
C LEU A 112 10.59 -18.19 27.27
N ILE A 113 10.14 -16.94 27.52
CA ILE A 113 10.14 -16.34 28.86
C ILE A 113 9.30 -17.20 29.82
N GLY A 114 8.08 -17.57 29.43
CA GLY A 114 7.20 -18.38 30.28
C GLY A 114 7.74 -19.76 30.61
N ILE A 115 8.37 -20.43 29.63
CA ILE A 115 9.02 -21.74 29.84
C ILE A 115 10.23 -21.58 30.77
N GLY A 116 11.07 -20.57 30.55
CA GLY A 116 12.22 -20.29 31.40
C GLY A 116 11.83 -19.99 32.84
N SER A 117 10.85 -19.11 33.01
CA SER A 117 10.29 -18.74 34.30
C SER A 117 9.67 -19.94 35.03
N TRP A 118 8.92 -20.79 34.33
CA TRP A 118 8.42 -22.04 34.90
C TRP A 118 9.55 -22.91 35.43
N MET A 119 10.56 -23.19 34.59
CA MET A 119 11.67 -24.06 34.97
C MET A 119 12.46 -23.49 36.15
N PHE A 120 12.61 -22.17 36.20
CA PHE A 120 13.24 -21.46 37.31
C PHE A 120 12.43 -21.63 38.60
N HIS A 121 11.17 -21.22 38.63
CA HIS A 121 10.35 -21.28 39.84
C HIS A 121 10.05 -22.71 40.32
N MET A 122 10.13 -23.69 39.43
CA MET A 122 10.03 -25.10 39.80
C MET A 122 11.26 -25.60 40.55
N THR A 123 12.46 -25.07 40.25
CA THR A 123 13.74 -25.68 40.67
C THR A 123 14.71 -24.77 41.44
N LEU A 124 14.62 -23.46 41.27
CA LEU A 124 15.51 -22.41 41.78
C LEU A 124 17.00 -22.66 41.45
N LEU A 125 17.29 -23.17 40.25
CA LEU A 125 18.65 -23.33 39.76
C LEU A 125 19.14 -22.11 38.97
N TYR A 126 20.41 -21.75 39.14
CA TYR A 126 21.01 -20.60 38.46
C TYR A 126 20.91 -20.66 36.93
N GLN A 127 21.07 -21.85 36.33
CA GLN A 127 20.92 -22.03 34.89
C GLN A 127 19.52 -21.66 34.37
N PHE A 128 18.48 -21.90 35.18
CA PHE A 128 17.10 -21.57 34.83
C PHE A 128 16.77 -20.12 35.20
N GLN A 129 17.44 -19.53 36.20
CA GLN A 129 17.39 -18.08 36.43
C GLN A 129 17.84 -17.32 35.17
N LEU A 130 18.92 -17.76 34.53
CA LEU A 130 19.37 -17.20 33.25
C LEU A 130 18.30 -17.35 32.15
N LEU A 131 17.53 -18.44 32.16
CA LEU A 131 16.46 -18.70 31.21
C LEU A 131 15.17 -17.93 31.53
N ASP A 132 14.98 -17.48 32.76
CA ASP A 132 13.89 -16.58 33.15
C ASP A 132 14.23 -15.13 32.71
N GLU A 133 15.46 -14.68 32.99
CA GLU A 133 15.86 -13.29 32.78
C GLU A 133 16.29 -13.00 31.33
N LEU A 134 17.28 -13.73 30.78
CA LEU A 134 17.89 -13.35 29.49
C LEU A 134 16.89 -13.37 28.32
N PRO A 135 15.97 -14.35 28.18
CA PRO A 135 14.97 -14.32 27.12
C PRO A 135 14.09 -13.06 27.11
N MET A 136 13.87 -12.42 28.26
CA MET A 136 13.16 -11.14 28.31
C MET A 136 13.88 -10.09 27.46
N GLN A 137 15.20 -10.00 27.57
CA GLN A 137 16.01 -9.06 26.81
C GLN A 137 15.94 -9.30 25.30
N TYR A 138 16.06 -10.56 24.86
CA TYR A 138 15.99 -10.91 23.44
C TYR A 138 14.57 -10.73 22.86
N ALA A 139 13.54 -11.12 23.61
CA ALA A 139 12.15 -10.90 23.22
C ALA A 139 11.86 -9.41 23.04
N THR A 140 12.30 -8.55 23.98
CA THR A 140 12.12 -7.10 23.87
C THR A 140 12.89 -6.51 22.69
N CYS A 141 14.05 -7.06 22.31
CA CYS A 141 14.73 -6.68 21.07
C CYS A 141 13.90 -7.01 19.82
N ILE A 142 13.22 -8.16 19.79
CA ILE A 142 12.29 -8.51 18.69
C ILE A 142 11.12 -7.52 18.64
N LEU A 143 10.57 -7.14 19.80
CA LEU A 143 9.52 -6.12 19.87
C LEU A 143 10.01 -4.74 19.40
N ALA A 144 11.25 -4.36 19.73
CA ALA A 144 11.90 -3.15 19.23
C ALA A 144 12.01 -3.18 17.70
N TYR A 145 12.49 -4.30 17.13
CA TYR A 145 12.54 -4.46 15.67
C TYR A 145 11.15 -4.25 15.04
N ASN A 146 10.10 -4.86 15.59
CA ASN A 146 8.75 -4.76 15.05
C ASN A 146 8.18 -3.33 15.08
N ILE A 147 8.44 -2.53 16.13
CA ILE A 147 7.93 -1.15 16.23
C ILE A 147 8.75 -0.14 15.41
N PHE A 148 10.07 -0.34 15.30
CA PHE A 148 10.92 0.58 14.53
C PHE A 148 10.82 0.33 13.02
N GLU A 149 10.55 -0.91 12.58
CA GLU A 149 10.29 -1.29 11.19
C GLU A 149 8.79 -1.47 10.89
N THR A 150 7.97 -0.48 11.31
CA THR A 150 6.51 -0.52 11.08
C THR A 150 6.09 0.07 9.72
N GLY A 151 6.97 0.77 8.99
CA GLY A 151 6.66 1.43 7.71
C GLY A 151 6.62 0.50 6.49
N SER A 152 5.99 0.92 5.39
CA SER A 152 5.86 0.12 4.15
C SER A 152 7.19 -0.18 3.45
N LYS A 153 8.17 0.73 3.59
CA LYS A 153 9.57 0.50 3.21
C LYS A 153 10.40 0.31 4.46
N THR A 154 11.34 -0.63 4.41
CA THR A 154 12.30 -0.85 5.50
C THR A 154 13.21 0.37 5.63
N LYS A 155 13.17 1.06 6.76
CA LYS A 155 13.93 2.31 6.95
C LYS A 155 15.40 2.05 7.28
N TYR A 156 15.65 1.03 8.09
CA TYR A 156 16.97 0.67 8.61
C TYR A 156 17.47 -0.68 8.05
N GLY A 157 16.58 -1.49 7.48
CA GLY A 157 16.94 -2.71 6.77
C GLY A 157 17.62 -3.73 7.70
N ILE A 158 18.73 -4.31 7.26
CA ILE A 158 19.48 -5.33 8.03
C ILE A 158 20.27 -4.75 9.21
N TYR A 159 20.55 -3.44 9.21
CA TYR A 159 21.38 -2.81 10.24
C TYR A 159 20.70 -2.78 11.62
N LEU A 160 19.38 -2.59 11.65
CA LEU A 160 18.62 -2.58 12.91
C LEU A 160 18.63 -3.95 13.63
N PRO A 161 18.26 -5.08 13.01
CA PRO A 161 18.32 -6.38 13.68
C PRO A 161 19.75 -6.76 14.08
N LEU A 162 20.77 -6.41 13.27
CA LEU A 162 22.17 -6.64 13.63
C LEU A 162 22.59 -5.84 14.87
N GLY A 163 22.21 -4.56 14.93
CA GLY A 163 22.45 -3.70 16.09
C GLY A 163 21.75 -4.19 17.36
N LEU A 164 20.47 -4.58 17.26
CA LEU A 164 19.70 -5.13 18.40
C LEU A 164 20.27 -6.46 18.89
N LEU A 165 20.72 -7.34 17.98
CA LEU A 165 21.39 -8.59 18.35
C LEU A 165 22.72 -8.32 19.06
N THR A 166 23.51 -7.37 18.56
CA THR A 166 24.79 -6.97 19.16
C THR A 166 24.59 -6.43 20.57
N TYR A 167 23.54 -5.60 20.75
CA TYR A 167 23.12 -5.11 22.06
C TYR A 167 22.71 -6.24 23.02
N ALA A 168 21.87 -7.18 22.58
CA ALA A 168 21.43 -8.30 23.41
C ALA A 168 22.61 -9.22 23.84
N ILE A 169 23.53 -9.52 22.92
CA ILE A 169 24.75 -10.29 23.23
C ILE A 169 25.65 -9.53 24.19
N GLY A 170 25.80 -8.21 24.01
CA GLY A 170 26.57 -7.34 24.91
C GLY A 170 26.02 -7.35 26.33
N VAL A 171 24.70 -7.15 26.49
CA VAL A 171 24.02 -7.22 27.80
C VAL A 171 24.21 -8.59 28.43
N THR A 172 24.03 -9.67 27.66
CA THR A 172 24.22 -11.05 28.13
C THR A 172 25.65 -11.26 28.64
N THR A 173 26.65 -10.80 27.88
CA THR A 173 28.07 -10.97 28.22
C THR A 173 28.42 -10.23 29.52
N ILE A 174 27.93 -9.00 29.68
CA ILE A 174 28.16 -8.20 30.90
C ILE A 174 27.43 -8.84 32.09
N TYR A 175 26.20 -9.31 31.88
CA TYR A 175 25.39 -9.93 32.92
C TYR A 175 26.05 -11.19 33.49
N LEU A 176 26.57 -12.07 32.63
CA LEU A 176 27.29 -13.28 33.04
C LEU A 176 28.62 -13.00 33.76
N ARG A 177 29.14 -11.76 33.70
CA ARG A 177 30.37 -11.36 34.40
C ARG A 177 30.11 -10.69 35.74
N ILE A 178 29.11 -9.80 35.79
CA ILE A 178 28.80 -9.01 37.00
C ILE A 178 27.85 -9.79 37.92
N VAL A 179 27.02 -10.68 37.37
CA VAL A 179 26.05 -11.52 38.09
C VAL A 179 25.20 -10.68 39.06
N ASN A 180 24.74 -9.51 38.60
CA ASN A 180 23.89 -8.60 39.36
C ASN A 180 22.54 -8.43 38.65
N PRO A 181 21.43 -8.95 39.22
CA PRO A 181 20.11 -8.92 38.58
C PRO A 181 19.60 -7.49 38.33
N VAL A 182 20.04 -6.51 39.12
CA VAL A 182 19.67 -5.09 38.94
C VAL A 182 20.17 -4.55 37.60
N PHE A 183 21.35 -4.98 37.13
CA PHE A 183 21.87 -4.57 35.82
C PHE A 183 20.94 -5.02 34.69
N HIS A 184 20.49 -6.28 34.73
CA HIS A 184 19.54 -6.81 33.76
C HIS A 184 18.23 -6.01 33.81
N GLN A 185 17.64 -5.83 34.99
CA GLN A 185 16.38 -5.09 35.18
C GLN A 185 16.43 -3.66 34.62
N VAL A 186 17.53 -2.93 34.86
CA VAL A 186 17.71 -1.56 34.35
C VAL A 186 17.81 -1.56 32.82
N THR A 187 18.64 -2.43 32.24
CA THR A 187 18.80 -2.49 30.77
C THR A 187 17.50 -2.88 30.06
N TYR A 188 16.76 -3.83 30.62
CA TYR A 188 15.43 -4.21 30.18
C TYR A 188 14.44 -3.04 30.26
N GLY A 189 14.37 -2.35 31.41
CA GLY A 189 13.47 -1.22 31.64
C GLY A 189 13.71 -0.04 30.69
N ILE A 190 14.98 0.25 30.36
CA ILE A 190 15.33 1.27 29.36
C ILE A 190 14.77 0.89 27.99
N LEU A 191 14.98 -0.35 27.54
CA LEU A 191 14.51 -0.79 26.23
C LEU A 191 12.98 -0.79 26.14
N VAL A 192 12.28 -1.26 27.19
CA VAL A 192 10.81 -1.19 27.29
C VAL A 192 10.33 0.26 27.21
N THR A 193 11.01 1.20 27.87
CA THR A 193 10.65 2.62 27.81
C THR A 193 10.78 3.18 26.40
N ILE A 194 11.88 2.89 25.71
CA ILE A 194 12.12 3.33 24.32
C ILE A 194 11.01 2.82 23.38
N ILE A 195 10.65 1.54 23.50
CA ILE A 195 9.59 0.92 22.70
C ILE A 195 8.24 1.60 22.94
N ASN A 196 7.92 1.93 24.19
CA ASN A 196 6.65 2.55 24.54
C ASN A 196 6.56 4.02 24.11
N VAL A 197 7.65 4.79 24.26
CA VAL A 197 7.75 6.15 23.71
C VAL A 197 7.54 6.13 22.19
N ARG A 198 8.19 5.19 21.49
CA ARG A 198 8.01 5.02 20.05
C ARG A 198 6.58 4.60 19.68
N SER A 199 5.97 3.71 20.45
CA SER A 199 4.59 3.27 20.25
C SER A 199 3.59 4.43 20.35
N TYR A 200 3.77 5.30 21.34
CA TYR A 200 2.95 6.51 21.49
C TYR A 200 3.17 7.52 20.36
N TYR A 201 4.42 7.74 19.97
CA TYR A 201 4.75 8.60 18.84
C TYR A 201 4.06 8.14 17.54
N LEU A 202 4.08 6.83 17.25
CA LEU A 202 3.43 6.26 16.07
C LEU A 202 1.90 6.38 16.10
N LEU A 203 1.28 6.33 17.28
CA LEU A 203 -0.16 6.55 17.43
C LEU A 203 -0.58 7.95 16.97
N GLY A 204 0.31 8.95 17.08
CA GLY A 204 0.08 10.32 16.63
C GLY A 204 -0.08 10.47 15.11
N PHE A 205 0.43 9.54 14.32
CA PHE A 205 0.29 9.55 12.85
C PHE A 205 -1.06 9.00 12.36
N ILE A 206 -1.85 8.40 13.25
CA ILE A 206 -3.11 7.76 12.88
C ILE A 206 -4.25 8.79 13.04
N PRO A 207 -5.07 9.01 11.99
CA PRO A 207 -6.21 9.92 12.06
C PRO A 207 -7.16 9.60 13.22
N LYS A 208 -7.66 10.64 13.90
CA LYS A 208 -8.60 10.48 15.02
C LYS A 208 -9.92 9.89 14.51
N GLY A 209 -10.31 8.73 15.04
CA GLY A 209 -11.50 7.99 14.65
C GLY A 209 -11.72 6.77 15.55
N LYS A 210 -12.68 5.89 15.20
CA LYS A 210 -12.99 4.67 15.98
C LYS A 210 -11.78 3.75 16.12
N THR A 211 -11.04 3.54 15.03
CA THR A 211 -9.82 2.74 14.98
C THR A 211 -8.69 3.30 15.87
N HIS A 212 -8.49 4.62 15.83
CA HIS A 212 -7.52 5.29 16.70
C HIS A 212 -7.88 5.11 18.18
N LYS A 213 -9.17 5.22 18.52
CA LYS A 213 -9.65 4.94 19.89
C LYS A 213 -9.34 3.50 20.30
N THR A 214 -9.65 2.52 19.46
CA THR A 214 -9.35 1.10 19.75
C THR A 214 -7.86 0.84 19.94
N LEU A 215 -6.98 1.41 19.10
CA LEU A 215 -5.53 1.28 19.29
C LEU A 215 -5.03 1.94 20.57
N LYS A 216 -5.55 3.14 20.87
CA LYS A 216 -5.24 3.85 22.11
C LYS A 216 -5.67 3.03 23.32
N ASP A 217 -6.85 2.44 23.28
CA ASP A 217 -7.39 1.60 24.36
C ASP A 217 -6.55 0.33 24.53
N LEU A 218 -6.14 -0.34 23.44
CA LEU A 218 -5.25 -1.51 23.50
C LEU A 218 -3.90 -1.17 24.14
N LEU A 219 -3.28 -0.06 23.72
CA LEU A 219 -2.00 0.38 24.25
C LEU A 219 -2.12 0.80 25.73
N PHE A 220 -3.19 1.50 26.07
CA PHE A 220 -3.45 1.92 27.45
C PHE A 220 -3.69 0.73 28.37
N VAL A 221 -4.50 -0.25 27.95
CA VAL A 221 -4.72 -1.49 28.70
C VAL A 221 -3.41 -2.26 28.89
N ALA A 222 -2.58 -2.37 27.85
CA ALA A 222 -1.27 -3.01 27.95
C ALA A 222 -0.40 -2.32 29.03
N TRP A 223 -0.32 -0.99 29.02
CA TRP A 223 0.45 -0.21 29.99
C TRP A 223 -0.09 -0.31 31.41
N THR A 224 -1.41 -0.19 31.58
CA THR A 224 -2.04 -0.28 32.90
C THR A 224 -1.79 -1.65 33.52
N ILE A 225 -2.03 -2.74 32.78
CA ILE A 225 -1.85 -4.10 33.31
C ILE A 225 -0.37 -4.36 33.62
N PHE A 226 0.54 -4.01 32.71
CA PHE A 226 1.98 -4.20 32.94
C PHE A 226 2.47 -3.37 34.13
N GLY A 227 2.05 -2.10 34.22
CA GLY A 227 2.39 -1.21 35.33
C GLY A 227 1.83 -1.69 36.67
N THR A 228 0.61 -2.23 36.71
CA THR A 228 0.05 -2.86 37.92
C THR A 228 0.88 -4.06 38.35
N GLY A 229 1.29 -4.92 37.42
CA GLY A 229 2.22 -6.01 37.71
C GLY A 229 3.52 -5.50 38.34
N PHE A 230 4.12 -4.46 37.76
CA PHE A 230 5.35 -3.87 38.27
C PHE A 230 5.19 -3.34 39.70
N VAL A 231 4.05 -2.72 40.00
CA VAL A 231 3.74 -2.27 41.36
C VAL A 231 3.63 -3.45 42.33
N PHE A 232 2.91 -4.51 41.96
CA PHE A 232 2.79 -5.71 42.80
C PHE A 232 4.14 -6.37 43.06
N TRP A 233 4.97 -6.53 42.03
CA TRP A 233 6.33 -7.04 42.18
C TRP A 233 7.18 -6.20 43.15
N ASN A 234 7.10 -4.87 43.08
CA ASN A 234 7.83 -4.00 44.01
C ASN A 234 7.30 -4.08 45.45
N ILE A 235 5.98 -4.23 45.62
CA ILE A 235 5.40 -4.47 46.95
C ILE A 235 5.92 -5.79 47.53
N ASP A 236 6.02 -6.83 46.70
CA ASP A 236 6.55 -8.13 47.09
C ASP A 236 8.01 -8.02 47.58
N ASN A 237 8.85 -7.29 46.84
CA ASN A 237 10.25 -7.06 47.20
C ASN A 237 10.44 -6.24 48.49
N ILE A 238 9.60 -5.23 48.73
CA ILE A 238 9.77 -4.29 49.85
C ILE A 238 9.09 -4.79 51.13
N ALA A 239 7.91 -5.42 51.02
CA ALA A 239 7.07 -5.77 52.16
C ALA A 239 7.06 -7.27 52.47
N CYS A 240 8.07 -8.02 52.02
CA CYS A 240 8.03 -9.48 52.02
C CYS A 240 7.77 -10.10 53.41
N ASP A 241 8.48 -9.65 54.45
CA ASP A 241 8.31 -10.19 55.81
C ASP A 241 6.89 -10.00 56.34
N ASN A 242 6.29 -8.84 56.06
CA ASN A 242 4.92 -8.54 56.45
C ASN A 242 3.91 -9.39 55.66
N LEU A 243 4.14 -9.60 54.37
CA LEU A 243 3.29 -10.44 53.52
C LEU A 243 3.32 -11.90 53.97
N ARG A 244 4.50 -12.45 54.31
CA ARG A 244 4.65 -13.79 54.88
C ARG A 244 3.85 -13.96 56.17
N LEU A 245 3.92 -12.98 57.08
CA LEU A 245 3.14 -12.99 58.33
C LEU A 245 1.63 -12.93 58.10
N ILE A 246 1.19 -12.12 57.13
CA ILE A 246 -0.23 -12.00 56.78
C ILE A 246 -0.73 -13.30 56.13
N ARG A 247 0.03 -13.89 55.20
CA ARG A 247 -0.29 -15.18 54.57
C ARG A 247 -0.41 -16.30 55.59
N ALA A 248 0.49 -16.34 56.58
CA ALA A 248 0.44 -17.31 57.67
C ALA A 248 -0.84 -17.20 58.52
N LYS A 249 -1.41 -15.99 58.67
CA LYS A 249 -2.68 -15.76 59.38
C LYS A 249 -3.92 -16.07 58.54
N ILE A 250 -3.91 -15.73 57.25
CA ILE A 250 -5.05 -15.93 56.35
C ILE A 250 -5.24 -17.41 55.99
N GLY A 251 -4.14 -18.15 55.83
CA GLY A 251 -4.17 -19.55 55.41
C GLY A 251 -4.57 -19.76 53.94
N LYS A 252 -4.60 -21.01 53.48
CA LYS A 252 -4.92 -21.37 52.09
C LYS A 252 -6.42 -21.57 51.89
N PRO A 253 -6.99 -21.26 50.72
CA PRO A 253 -6.31 -20.83 49.47
C PRO A 253 -6.11 -19.31 49.36
N PHE A 254 -6.67 -18.50 50.25
CA PHE A 254 -6.64 -17.03 50.12
C PHE A 254 -5.25 -16.42 50.28
N GLY A 255 -4.33 -17.09 50.98
CA GLY A 255 -2.92 -16.71 51.07
C GLY A 255 -2.21 -16.61 49.71
N TYR A 256 -2.64 -17.39 48.71
CA TYR A 256 -2.07 -17.35 47.36
C TYR A 256 -2.32 -16.03 46.63
N LEU A 257 -3.39 -15.30 46.99
CA LEU A 257 -3.67 -13.99 46.40
C LEU A 257 -2.65 -12.92 46.82
N MET A 258 -1.87 -13.18 47.87
CA MET A 258 -0.83 -12.29 48.40
C MET A 258 0.59 -12.73 47.98
N GLU A 259 0.70 -13.62 46.99
CA GLU A 259 1.96 -13.96 46.30
C GLU A 259 2.05 -13.04 45.08
N PHE A 260 2.61 -11.84 45.30
CA PHE A 260 2.55 -10.76 44.33
C PHE A 260 3.54 -10.95 43.17
N HIS A 261 4.55 -11.79 43.33
CA HIS A 261 5.36 -12.28 42.21
C HIS A 261 4.53 -13.13 41.23
N GLY A 262 3.60 -13.94 41.74
CA GLY A 262 2.58 -14.62 40.93
C GLY A 262 1.75 -13.68 40.06
N TRP A 263 1.35 -12.53 40.62
CA TRP A 263 0.62 -11.49 39.88
C TRP A 263 1.49 -10.77 38.85
N TRP A 264 2.79 -10.61 39.10
CA TRP A 264 3.73 -10.09 38.12
C TRP A 264 3.73 -10.95 36.84
N HIS A 265 3.78 -12.28 36.97
CA HIS A 265 3.72 -13.17 35.81
C HIS A 265 2.41 -13.00 35.03
N ILE A 266 1.26 -12.96 35.72
CA ILE A 266 -0.05 -12.80 35.09
C ILE A 266 -0.14 -11.46 34.34
N CYS A 267 0.23 -10.37 35.01
CA CYS A 267 0.13 -9.03 34.47
C CYS A 267 1.08 -8.81 33.29
N THR A 268 2.32 -9.29 33.39
CA THR A 268 3.30 -9.13 32.30
C THR A 268 2.96 -10.00 31.09
N ALA A 269 2.42 -11.20 31.28
CA ALA A 269 1.91 -12.05 30.20
C ALA A 269 0.80 -11.35 29.41
N ILE A 270 -0.22 -10.85 30.12
CA ILE A 270 -1.36 -10.17 29.50
C ILE A 270 -0.92 -8.85 28.86
N GLY A 271 -0.14 -8.04 29.57
CA GLY A 271 0.35 -6.75 29.08
C GLY A 271 1.20 -6.91 27.81
N GLY A 272 2.13 -7.87 27.81
CA GLY A 272 2.96 -8.20 26.65
C GLY A 272 2.13 -8.69 25.45
N TYR A 273 1.14 -9.56 25.71
CA TYR A 273 0.23 -10.04 24.67
C TYR A 273 -0.56 -8.89 24.01
N TYR A 274 -1.18 -8.03 24.82
CA TYR A 274 -1.92 -6.86 24.33
C TYR A 274 -1.03 -5.90 23.54
N TRP A 275 0.22 -5.72 23.97
CA TRP A 275 1.17 -4.88 23.25
C TRP A 275 1.50 -5.46 21.86
N ILE A 276 1.70 -6.78 21.74
CA ILE A 276 1.92 -7.41 20.42
C ILE A 276 0.68 -7.25 19.52
N VAL A 277 -0.54 -7.46 20.05
CA VAL A 277 -1.79 -7.26 19.30
C VAL A 277 -1.93 -5.80 18.84
N PHE A 278 -1.60 -4.84 19.70
CA PHE A 278 -1.50 -3.43 19.34
C PHE A 278 -0.54 -3.21 18.18
N ASN A 279 0.68 -3.78 18.24
CA ASN A 279 1.68 -3.61 17.20
C ASN A 279 1.27 -4.27 15.87
N GLN A 280 0.62 -5.44 15.92
CA GLN A 280 0.02 -6.09 14.75
C GLN A 280 -1.03 -5.19 14.09
N TYR A 281 -1.94 -4.65 14.90
CA TYR A 281 -3.01 -3.81 14.37
C TYR A 281 -2.46 -2.48 13.84
N LEU A 282 -1.53 -1.85 14.55
CA LEU A 282 -0.81 -0.66 14.09
C LEU A 282 -0.10 -0.90 12.75
N ARG A 283 0.55 -2.05 12.60
CA ARG A 283 1.25 -2.43 11.37
C ARG A 283 0.29 -2.57 10.19
N VAL A 284 -0.82 -3.28 10.37
CA VAL A 284 -1.84 -3.46 9.33
C VAL A 284 -2.42 -2.11 8.88
N LEU A 285 -2.68 -1.21 9.84
CA LEU A 285 -3.19 0.13 9.54
C LEU A 285 -2.16 1.00 8.80
N LEU A 286 -0.88 0.94 9.18
CA LEU A 286 0.19 1.67 8.51
C LEU A 286 0.53 1.10 7.11
N LEU A 287 0.16 -0.16 6.84
CA LEU A 287 0.22 -0.75 5.51
C LEU A 287 -0.99 -0.41 4.62
N GLY A 288 -2.05 0.16 5.18
CA GLY A 288 -3.25 0.57 4.44
C GLY A 288 -4.30 -0.53 4.23
N ASP A 289 -4.24 -1.63 4.97
CA ASP A 289 -5.17 -2.79 4.89
C ASP A 289 -6.26 -2.67 5.98
N ILE A 290 -7.02 -1.57 5.97
CA ILE A 290 -7.88 -1.15 7.10
C ILE A 290 -9.25 -1.86 7.06
N SER A 291 -9.75 -2.22 5.89
CA SER A 291 -11.12 -2.73 5.74
C SER A 291 -11.22 -4.25 5.95
N ASN A 292 -10.15 -5.00 5.70
CA ASN A 292 -10.12 -6.45 5.86
C ASN A 292 -9.98 -6.97 7.30
N TRP A 293 -9.51 -6.13 8.23
CA TRP A 293 -9.10 -6.58 9.56
C TRP A 293 -9.97 -5.99 10.65
N LYS A 294 -10.59 -6.87 11.44
CA LYS A 294 -11.31 -6.48 12.66
C LYS A 294 -10.70 -7.17 13.87
N LEU A 295 -10.64 -6.41 14.96
CA LEU A 295 -10.33 -6.96 16.27
C LEU A 295 -11.51 -7.83 16.72
N LYS A 296 -11.27 -9.13 16.92
CA LYS A 296 -12.22 -10.03 17.57
C LYS A 296 -11.72 -10.34 18.96
N TRP A 297 -12.65 -10.68 19.84
CA TRP A 297 -12.36 -11.09 21.20
C TRP A 297 -12.54 -12.60 21.29
N GLY A 298 -11.51 -13.29 21.75
CA GLY A 298 -11.53 -14.71 22.10
C GLY A 298 -11.51 -14.87 23.61
N PHE A 299 -11.86 -16.07 24.09
CA PHE A 299 -11.85 -16.46 25.51
C PHE A 299 -12.56 -15.47 26.44
N PHE A 300 -13.84 -15.72 26.72
CA PHE A 300 -14.70 -14.86 27.57
C PHE A 300 -14.72 -13.37 27.15
N ASP A 301 -14.58 -13.07 25.85
CA ASP A 301 -14.51 -11.72 25.29
C ASP A 301 -13.41 -10.81 25.87
N ARG A 302 -12.35 -11.42 26.43
CA ARG A 302 -11.26 -10.67 27.10
C ARG A 302 -9.94 -10.72 26.35
N ILE A 303 -9.70 -11.68 25.46
CA ILE A 303 -8.41 -11.81 24.77
C ILE A 303 -8.55 -11.34 23.32
N PRO A 304 -8.06 -10.14 22.96
CA PRO A 304 -8.21 -9.63 21.61
C PRO A 304 -7.26 -10.33 20.64
N TYR A 305 -7.72 -10.65 19.44
CA TYR A 305 -6.87 -11.09 18.35
C TYR A 305 -7.34 -10.47 17.03
N LEU A 306 -6.40 -10.28 16.11
CA LEU A 306 -6.72 -9.75 14.79
C LEU A 306 -7.29 -10.87 13.92
N ASN A 307 -8.46 -10.65 13.33
CA ASN A 307 -9.10 -11.63 12.45
C ASN A 307 -9.38 -10.98 11.09
N ILE A 308 -8.95 -11.66 10.02
CA ILE A 308 -9.35 -11.27 8.68
C ILE A 308 -10.85 -11.55 8.53
N GLN A 309 -11.61 -10.58 8.04
CA GLN A 309 -12.98 -10.86 7.63
C GLN A 309 -12.90 -11.74 6.37
N ASN A 310 -12.99 -13.06 6.55
CA ASN A 310 -13.34 -13.94 5.44
C ASN A 310 -14.79 -13.62 5.06
N ASN A 311 -14.99 -12.70 4.13
CA ASN A 311 -16.18 -12.73 3.29
C ASN A 311 -16.07 -13.99 2.43
N SER A 312 -16.59 -15.10 2.94
CA SER A 312 -16.67 -16.39 2.26
C SER A 312 -17.65 -16.40 1.07
N TYR A 313 -17.88 -15.26 0.41
CA TYR A 313 -18.72 -15.14 -0.77
C TYR A 313 -17.99 -14.83 -2.07
N PHE A 314 -16.70 -14.48 -2.05
CA PHE A 314 -16.04 -14.04 -3.29
C PHE A 314 -14.69 -14.72 -3.52
N ARG A 315 -14.74 -16.04 -3.75
CA ARG A 315 -13.70 -16.75 -4.51
C ARG A 315 -14.12 -16.85 -5.97
N ARG A 316 -13.91 -15.77 -6.73
CA ARG A 316 -13.61 -15.90 -8.16
C ARG A 316 -12.51 -14.91 -8.50
N ASN A 317 -11.35 -15.45 -8.84
CA ASN A 317 -10.27 -14.69 -9.46
C ASN A 317 -10.79 -14.22 -10.82
N TYR A 318 -11.18 -12.95 -10.92
CA TYR A 318 -11.39 -12.30 -12.21
C TYR A 318 -10.18 -11.42 -12.47
N HIS A 319 -9.20 -11.99 -13.18
CA HIS A 319 -8.13 -11.23 -13.82
C HIS A 319 -8.69 -10.66 -15.12
N THR A 320 -8.84 -9.34 -15.22
CA THR A 320 -9.07 -8.66 -16.49
C THR A 320 -7.74 -8.21 -17.06
N ASP A 321 -7.25 -8.95 -18.04
CA ASP A 321 -6.21 -8.46 -18.94
C ASP A 321 -6.78 -7.24 -19.69
N THR A 322 -6.32 -6.04 -19.33
CA THR A 322 -6.79 -4.78 -19.93
C THR A 322 -6.38 -4.64 -21.39
N THR A 323 -5.54 -5.54 -21.91
CA THR A 323 -5.26 -5.64 -23.35
C THR A 323 -6.47 -6.11 -24.17
N LYS A 324 -7.50 -6.69 -23.53
CA LYS A 324 -8.77 -7.10 -24.14
C LYS A 324 -9.94 -6.38 -23.47
N LEU A 325 -9.93 -5.06 -23.50
CA LEU A 325 -11.05 -4.29 -22.97
C LEU A 325 -12.31 -4.51 -23.82
N PRO A 326 -13.47 -4.60 -23.16
CA PRO A 326 -14.73 -4.87 -23.82
C PRO A 326 -15.28 -3.72 -24.68
N ASN A 327 -16.16 -4.06 -25.63
CA ASN A 327 -16.91 -3.14 -26.48
C ASN A 327 -17.69 -2.07 -25.67
N LYS A 328 -17.64 -0.80 -26.08
CA LYS A 328 -18.44 0.28 -25.44
C LYS A 328 -19.96 0.08 -25.55
N VAL A 329 -20.73 0.72 -24.67
CA VAL A 329 -22.21 0.78 -24.75
C VAL A 329 -22.69 2.00 -25.57
N PRO A 330 -23.80 1.90 -26.35
CA PRO A 330 -24.46 3.03 -26.99
C PRO A 330 -24.81 4.19 -26.06
N PHE A 331 -24.60 5.44 -26.49
CA PHE A 331 -25.17 6.64 -25.85
C PHE A 331 -25.58 7.68 -26.89
N ILE A 332 -26.56 8.53 -26.56
CA ILE A 332 -27.13 9.52 -27.48
C ILE A 332 -26.57 10.91 -27.14
N ILE A 333 -26.28 11.69 -28.17
CA ILE A 333 -25.79 13.06 -28.05
C ILE A 333 -26.77 14.02 -28.73
N THR A 334 -27.14 15.11 -28.07
CA THR A 334 -27.98 16.18 -28.65
C THR A 334 -27.27 17.53 -28.65
N GLN A 335 -27.37 18.29 -29.74
CA GLN A 335 -26.70 19.59 -29.86
C GLN A 335 -27.47 20.68 -29.10
N GLU A 336 -26.77 21.48 -28.28
CA GLU A 336 -27.39 22.57 -27.54
C GLU A 336 -27.77 23.74 -28.47
N GLY A 337 -29.05 24.14 -28.50
CA GLY A 337 -29.53 25.35 -29.21
C GLY A 337 -30.32 25.16 -30.50
N LYS A 338 -30.63 23.92 -30.95
CA LYS A 338 -31.68 23.70 -31.97
C LYS A 338 -32.95 23.20 -31.28
N GLY A 339 -34.04 23.96 -31.42
CA GLY A 339 -35.38 23.52 -31.01
C GLY A 339 -35.74 22.20 -31.69
N ILE A 340 -36.71 21.49 -31.10
CA ILE A 340 -37.21 20.19 -31.55
C ILE A 340 -37.67 20.31 -33.01
N GLN A 341 -36.77 20.02 -33.94
CA GLN A 341 -37.11 19.53 -35.26
C GLN A 341 -36.86 18.04 -35.21
N SER A 342 -37.87 17.31 -35.66
CA SER A 342 -37.90 15.85 -35.78
C SER A 342 -36.52 15.29 -36.13
N PRO A 343 -36.05 14.23 -35.46
CA PRO A 343 -34.77 13.62 -35.78
C PRO A 343 -34.81 13.19 -37.24
N GLN A 344 -34.16 13.94 -38.12
CA GLN A 344 -33.83 13.43 -39.44
C GLN A 344 -32.88 12.25 -39.19
N PRO A 345 -33.23 11.05 -39.64
CA PRO A 345 -32.38 9.89 -39.43
C PRO A 345 -31.06 10.19 -40.13
N ILE A 346 -29.98 10.15 -39.36
CA ILE A 346 -28.64 9.98 -39.93
C ILE A 346 -28.68 8.57 -40.52
N ILE A 347 -28.97 8.47 -41.82
CA ILE A 347 -29.05 7.20 -42.54
C ILE A 347 -27.59 6.74 -42.75
N GLY A 348 -27.18 5.81 -41.90
CA GLY A 348 -25.86 5.18 -41.92
C GLY A 348 -25.60 4.44 -40.61
N THR A 349 -26.01 3.17 -40.58
CA THR A 349 -25.66 2.06 -39.66
C THR A 349 -25.07 2.37 -38.27
N SER A 350 -25.80 1.91 -37.24
CA SER A 350 -25.49 1.89 -35.81
C SER A 350 -25.71 3.23 -35.07
N ILE A 351 -26.52 3.19 -34.02
CA ILE A 351 -26.90 4.34 -33.15
C ILE A 351 -25.67 4.86 -32.33
N THR A 352 -24.45 4.44 -32.70
CA THR A 352 -23.27 4.37 -31.82
C THR A 352 -21.96 4.78 -32.44
N GLU A 353 -21.87 4.89 -33.76
CA GLU A 353 -20.69 5.41 -34.42
C GLU A 353 -20.80 6.93 -34.44
N ILE A 354 -20.13 7.58 -33.49
CA ILE A 354 -19.80 9.00 -33.63
C ILE A 354 -18.66 9.03 -34.65
N GLU A 355 -18.98 8.78 -35.92
CA GLU A 355 -18.05 8.97 -37.03
C GLU A 355 -17.93 10.47 -37.27
N GLN A 356 -16.71 10.99 -37.10
CA GLN A 356 -16.34 12.31 -37.57
C GLN A 356 -16.36 12.33 -39.09
N THR A 357 -17.48 12.78 -39.67
CA THR A 357 -17.52 13.24 -41.05
C THR A 357 -16.96 14.66 -41.13
N VAL A 358 -16.42 15.06 -42.27
CA VAL A 358 -15.78 16.38 -42.48
C VAL A 358 -16.72 17.56 -42.14
N ASP A 359 -18.03 17.39 -42.22
CA ASP A 359 -19.05 18.40 -41.88
C ASP A 359 -19.46 18.41 -40.40
N SER A 360 -18.91 17.51 -39.60
CA SER A 360 -19.27 17.33 -38.20
C SER A 360 -18.63 18.42 -37.31
N LYS A 361 -19.46 19.42 -36.95
CA LYS A 361 -19.04 20.63 -36.19
C LYS A 361 -18.87 20.34 -34.69
N TYR A 362 -17.89 19.52 -34.32
CA TYR A 362 -17.69 19.03 -32.95
C TYR A 362 -17.12 20.04 -31.93
N GLY A 363 -16.95 21.30 -32.32
CA GLY A 363 -16.58 22.40 -31.41
C GLY A 363 -17.69 22.93 -30.51
N LYS A 364 -18.91 22.40 -30.62
CA LYS A 364 -20.07 22.86 -29.84
C LYS A 364 -20.31 21.99 -28.60
N LYS A 365 -20.98 22.56 -27.60
CA LYS A 365 -21.43 21.81 -26.43
C LYS A 365 -22.55 20.86 -26.84
N TYR A 366 -22.40 19.60 -26.49
CA TYR A 366 -23.45 18.61 -26.67
C TYR A 366 -24.00 18.19 -25.32
N LYS A 367 -25.26 17.76 -25.26
CA LYS A 367 -25.85 17.13 -24.08
C LYS A 367 -25.85 15.62 -24.22
N LEU A 368 -25.43 14.95 -23.16
CA LEU A 368 -25.48 13.50 -23.05
C LEU A 368 -26.91 13.04 -22.77
N LYS A 369 -27.34 11.94 -23.38
CA LYS A 369 -28.56 11.24 -22.99
C LYS A 369 -28.31 9.74 -23.00
N TRP A 370 -28.57 9.11 -21.86
CA TRP A 370 -28.47 7.67 -21.73
C TRP A 370 -29.73 6.99 -22.28
N PRO A 371 -29.62 6.07 -23.26
CA PRO A 371 -30.77 5.28 -23.72
C PRO A 371 -31.22 4.30 -22.64
N THR A 372 -30.27 3.76 -21.88
CA THR A 372 -30.47 2.96 -20.68
C THR A 372 -29.55 3.49 -19.58
N PRO A 373 -29.96 3.47 -18.29
CA PRO A 373 -29.08 3.89 -17.20
C PRO A 373 -27.73 3.14 -17.27
N PRO A 374 -26.60 3.85 -17.09
CA PRO A 374 -25.28 3.23 -17.18
C PRO A 374 -25.11 2.19 -16.07
N GLN A 375 -24.51 1.05 -16.41
CA GLN A 375 -24.32 -0.09 -15.49
C GLN A 375 -22.86 -0.42 -15.25
N ASN A 376 -21.92 0.05 -16.08
CA ASN A 376 -20.53 -0.36 -16.04
C ASN A 376 -19.62 0.86 -16.14
N VAL A 377 -18.83 1.08 -15.10
CA VAL A 377 -17.86 2.18 -15.04
C VAL A 377 -16.44 1.65 -15.06
N LEU A 378 -15.59 2.19 -15.94
CA LEU A 378 -14.15 1.95 -15.89
C LEU A 378 -13.47 3.08 -15.11
N ILE A 379 -12.73 2.75 -14.06
CA ILE A 379 -11.99 3.71 -13.26
C ILE A 379 -10.49 3.56 -13.56
N ILE A 380 -9.91 4.62 -14.11
CA ILE A 380 -8.49 4.71 -14.44
C ILE A 380 -7.81 5.61 -13.43
N LYS A 381 -6.76 5.09 -12.80
CA LYS A 381 -5.98 5.79 -11.79
C LYS A 381 -4.51 5.83 -12.19
N LYS A 382 -3.85 6.96 -11.96
CA LYS A 382 -2.39 7.05 -12.15
C LYS A 382 -1.65 6.03 -11.25
N PRO A 383 -0.73 5.21 -11.79
CA PRO A 383 0.05 4.27 -11.01
C PRO A 383 1.05 5.00 -10.08
N ASN A 384 1.45 4.33 -8.98
CA ASN A 384 2.50 4.80 -8.06
C ASN A 384 2.31 6.22 -7.49
N THR A 385 1.07 6.61 -7.18
CA THR A 385 0.74 7.90 -6.58
C THR A 385 0.96 7.94 -5.06
N THR A 386 0.85 9.15 -4.49
CA THR A 386 0.90 9.39 -3.05
C THR A 386 -0.20 8.63 -2.29
N PHE A 387 0.03 8.38 -1.00
CA PHE A 387 -0.95 7.76 -0.09
C PHE A 387 -2.31 8.44 -0.13
N THR A 388 -2.35 9.77 -0.23
CA THR A 388 -3.59 10.55 -0.32
C THR A 388 -4.41 10.19 -1.57
N ALA A 389 -3.76 10.07 -2.74
CA ALA A 389 -4.45 9.71 -3.98
C ALA A 389 -4.97 8.27 -3.98
N ASP A 390 -4.25 7.36 -3.32
CA ASP A 390 -4.70 5.98 -3.11
C ASP A 390 -5.93 5.94 -2.20
N ARG A 391 -5.94 6.71 -1.10
CA ARG A 391 -7.10 6.83 -0.20
C ARG A 391 -8.32 7.39 -0.92
N THR A 392 -8.15 8.49 -1.67
CA THR A 392 -9.28 9.10 -2.38
C THR A 392 -9.84 8.18 -3.46
N PHE A 393 -9.02 7.35 -4.09
CA PHE A 393 -9.51 6.33 -5.02
C PHE A 393 -10.41 5.30 -4.32
N VAL A 394 -10.02 4.82 -3.13
CA VAL A 394 -10.86 3.92 -2.32
C VAL A 394 -12.16 4.61 -1.92
N GLU A 395 -12.09 5.86 -1.44
CA GLU A 395 -13.28 6.65 -1.06
C GLU A 395 -14.26 6.81 -2.24
N VAL A 396 -13.76 7.04 -3.46
CA VAL A 396 -14.61 7.12 -4.67
C VAL A 396 -15.27 5.78 -4.97
N ILE A 397 -14.56 4.66 -4.85
CA ILE A 397 -15.11 3.33 -5.11
C ILE A 397 -16.16 2.94 -4.06
N GLU A 398 -15.86 3.15 -2.78
CA GLU A 398 -16.81 2.88 -1.69
C GLU A 398 -18.09 3.70 -1.88
N TRP A 399 -17.96 5.00 -2.17
CA TRP A 399 -19.11 5.86 -2.43
C TRP A 399 -19.94 5.41 -3.64
N LEU A 400 -19.28 5.02 -4.74
CA LEU A 400 -19.96 4.51 -5.94
C LEU A 400 -20.75 3.24 -5.62
N HIS A 401 -20.15 2.33 -4.85
CA HIS A 401 -20.78 1.07 -4.48
C HIS A 401 -21.96 1.28 -3.52
N GLU A 402 -21.83 2.16 -2.52
CA GLU A 402 -22.90 2.48 -1.58
C GLU A 402 -24.07 3.22 -2.25
N THR A 403 -23.78 4.17 -3.14
CA THR A 403 -24.79 5.02 -3.78
C THR A 403 -25.47 4.34 -4.97
N TYR A 404 -24.71 3.56 -5.74
CA TYR A 404 -25.17 2.89 -6.96
C TYR A 404 -24.83 1.39 -6.91
N PRO A 405 -25.56 0.58 -6.11
CA PRO A 405 -25.23 -0.84 -5.91
C PRO A 405 -25.34 -1.70 -7.18
N ASN A 406 -26.08 -1.23 -8.18
CA ASN A 406 -26.24 -1.90 -9.49
C ASN A 406 -25.13 -1.53 -10.50
N LEU A 407 -24.19 -0.65 -10.12
CA LEU A 407 -23.10 -0.22 -10.99
C LEU A 407 -21.90 -1.15 -10.82
N ASN A 408 -21.53 -1.85 -11.88
CA ASN A 408 -20.33 -2.66 -11.95
C ASN A 408 -19.11 -1.75 -12.12
N ILE A 409 -18.12 -1.93 -11.26
CA ILE A 409 -16.87 -1.16 -11.28
C ILE A 409 -15.80 -2.01 -11.97
N ILE A 410 -15.07 -1.40 -12.90
CA ILE A 410 -13.98 -2.03 -13.63
C ILE A 410 -12.71 -1.24 -13.31
N ILE A 411 -11.66 -1.95 -12.93
CA ILE A 411 -10.35 -1.37 -12.59
C ILE A 411 -9.25 -2.13 -13.32
N GLU A 412 -8.14 -1.44 -13.60
CA GLU A 412 -6.98 -2.06 -14.26
C GLU A 412 -6.27 -3.06 -13.34
N SER A 413 -5.75 -4.14 -13.91
CA SER A 413 -5.10 -5.22 -13.16
C SER A 413 -3.96 -4.74 -12.25
N GLU A 414 -3.10 -3.83 -12.71
CA GLU A 414 -2.00 -3.28 -11.91
C GLU A 414 -2.53 -2.55 -10.65
N VAL A 415 -3.64 -1.82 -10.79
CA VAL A 415 -4.29 -1.13 -9.67
C VAL A 415 -4.98 -2.15 -8.75
N ALA A 416 -5.68 -3.14 -9.30
CA ALA A 416 -6.32 -4.21 -8.54
C ALA A 416 -5.33 -5.08 -7.76
N GLU A 417 -4.11 -5.26 -8.26
CA GLU A 417 -3.03 -5.97 -7.55
C GLU A 417 -2.53 -5.20 -6.34
N LYS A 418 -2.44 -3.87 -6.46
CA LYS A 418 -2.05 -2.99 -5.36
C LYS A 418 -3.11 -2.96 -4.25
N PHE A 419 -4.39 -2.95 -4.62
CA PHE A 419 -5.50 -2.92 -3.68
C PHE A 419 -6.22 -4.27 -3.63
N ARG A 420 -5.66 -5.23 -2.87
CA ARG A 420 -6.23 -6.58 -2.76
C ARG A 420 -7.67 -6.60 -2.23
N GLU A 421 -8.04 -5.64 -1.39
CA GLU A 421 -9.42 -5.47 -0.88
C GLU A 421 -10.39 -5.09 -2.01
N LEU A 422 -9.92 -4.40 -3.07
CA LEU A 422 -10.76 -3.96 -4.19
C LEU A 422 -10.97 -5.04 -5.26
N ARG A 423 -10.33 -6.21 -5.14
CA ARG A 423 -10.56 -7.35 -6.05
C ARG A 423 -12.01 -7.84 -6.00
N GLU A 424 -12.73 -7.59 -4.91
CA GLU A 424 -14.16 -7.90 -4.79
C GLU A 424 -15.02 -7.06 -5.74
N PHE A 425 -14.55 -5.87 -6.14
CA PHE A 425 -15.28 -4.95 -7.04
C PHE A 425 -14.88 -5.09 -8.50
N ALA A 426 -13.82 -5.84 -8.84
CA ALA A 426 -13.35 -5.98 -10.21
C ALA A 426 -14.18 -7.04 -10.95
N TYR A 427 -15.21 -6.61 -11.67
CA TYR A 427 -16.04 -7.49 -12.49
C TYR A 427 -15.50 -7.57 -13.91
N ALA A 428 -15.27 -8.78 -14.41
CA ALA A 428 -15.03 -9.02 -15.84
C ALA A 428 -16.34 -8.81 -16.59
N VAL A 429 -16.59 -7.57 -17.05
CA VAL A 429 -17.78 -7.24 -17.84
C VAL A 429 -17.42 -7.11 -19.31
N SER A 430 -18.36 -7.44 -20.19
CA SER A 430 -18.20 -7.36 -21.63
C SER A 430 -18.49 -5.98 -22.23
N LYS A 431 -18.77 -4.93 -21.42
CA LYS A 431 -18.98 -3.55 -21.90
C LYS A 431 -18.64 -2.44 -20.87
N VAL A 432 -18.25 -1.25 -21.35
CA VAL A 432 -18.04 -0.02 -20.55
C VAL A 432 -19.03 1.08 -20.98
N ASP A 433 -19.76 1.66 -20.02
CA ASP A 433 -20.73 2.75 -20.27
C ASP A 433 -20.08 4.13 -20.18
N PHE A 434 -19.25 4.37 -19.16
CA PHE A 434 -18.49 5.61 -18.99
C PHE A 434 -17.19 5.36 -18.23
N ILE A 435 -16.30 6.35 -18.27
CA ILE A 435 -14.94 6.25 -17.72
C ILE A 435 -14.72 7.37 -16.72
N ILE A 436 -14.21 7.02 -15.54
CA ILE A 436 -13.74 7.97 -14.53
C ILE A 436 -12.21 7.94 -14.54
N THR A 437 -11.58 9.09 -14.74
CA THR A 437 -10.13 9.22 -14.61
C THR A 437 -9.75 10.01 -13.35
N LEU A 438 -8.84 9.44 -12.58
CA LEU A 438 -8.35 10.00 -11.32
C LEU A 438 -6.84 10.25 -11.40
N GLY A 439 -6.42 11.51 -11.54
CA GLY A 439 -5.00 11.85 -11.58
C GLY A 439 -4.65 13.11 -12.37
N GLY A 440 -3.66 12.97 -13.26
CA GLY A 440 -3.12 14.01 -14.16
C GLY A 440 -3.65 13.87 -15.59
N ASP A 441 -3.30 14.78 -16.51
CA ASP A 441 -3.68 14.69 -17.93
C ASP A 441 -3.31 13.34 -18.58
N GLY A 442 -2.21 12.71 -18.13
CA GLY A 442 -1.77 11.40 -18.59
C GLY A 442 -2.77 10.25 -18.36
N THR A 443 -3.72 10.37 -17.44
CA THR A 443 -4.76 9.33 -17.25
C THR A 443 -5.75 9.31 -18.41
N ILE A 444 -6.02 10.48 -19.02
CA ILE A 444 -6.90 10.58 -20.19
C ILE A 444 -6.14 10.12 -21.44
N LEU A 445 -4.85 10.42 -21.57
CA LEU A 445 -4.02 9.87 -22.65
C LEU A 445 -3.95 8.34 -22.58
N HIS A 446 -3.81 7.80 -21.37
CA HIS A 446 -3.91 6.36 -21.14
C HIS A 446 -5.27 5.83 -21.57
N THR A 447 -6.36 6.51 -21.20
CA THR A 447 -7.72 6.19 -21.66
C THR A 447 -7.81 6.17 -23.19
N SER A 448 -7.25 7.16 -23.88
CA SER A 448 -7.22 7.20 -25.35
C SER A 448 -6.55 5.96 -25.94
N SER A 449 -5.44 5.51 -25.34
CA SER A 449 -4.70 4.34 -25.81
C SER A 449 -5.36 2.99 -25.51
N LEU A 450 -6.41 2.97 -24.68
CA LEU A 450 -7.18 1.76 -24.39
C LEU A 450 -8.31 1.51 -25.40
N PHE A 451 -8.66 2.51 -26.22
CA PHE A 451 -9.77 2.46 -27.16
C PHE A 451 -9.36 2.96 -28.54
N ASP A 452 -9.10 2.05 -29.48
CA ASP A 452 -8.68 2.40 -30.84
C ASP A 452 -9.80 3.01 -31.68
N GLN A 453 -11.05 2.66 -31.35
CA GLN A 453 -12.25 3.20 -31.98
C GLN A 453 -12.94 4.20 -31.05
N ALA A 454 -14.26 4.28 -31.10
CA ALA A 454 -15.01 5.24 -30.31
C ALA A 454 -14.93 4.96 -28.80
N VAL A 455 -14.75 6.03 -28.04
CA VAL A 455 -14.51 6.00 -26.59
C VAL A 455 -15.81 6.30 -25.82
N PRO A 456 -16.10 5.63 -24.69
CA PRO A 456 -17.19 6.04 -23.80
C PRO A 456 -16.98 7.45 -23.22
N PRO A 457 -18.03 8.13 -22.72
CA PRO A 457 -17.91 9.43 -22.04
C PRO A 457 -16.89 9.38 -20.89
N VAL A 458 -15.93 10.30 -20.92
CA VAL A 458 -14.83 10.39 -19.94
C VAL A 458 -15.06 11.57 -19.01
N ILE A 459 -15.20 11.29 -17.71
CA ILE A 459 -15.18 12.31 -16.65
C ILE A 459 -13.85 12.25 -15.92
N SER A 460 -13.24 13.41 -15.69
CA SER A 460 -11.84 13.46 -15.26
C SER A 460 -11.63 14.38 -14.07
N PHE A 461 -10.99 13.84 -13.04
CA PHE A 461 -10.75 14.50 -11.76
C PHE A 461 -9.26 14.73 -11.50
N SER A 462 -8.91 15.98 -11.19
CA SER A 462 -7.58 16.36 -10.74
C SER A 462 -7.38 16.05 -9.26
N MET A 463 -6.29 15.35 -8.93
CA MET A 463 -5.91 14.98 -7.55
C MET A 463 -4.73 15.81 -7.00
N GLY A 464 -4.58 17.05 -7.49
CA GLY A 464 -3.45 17.92 -7.16
C GLY A 464 -3.43 19.15 -8.05
N THR A 465 -2.36 19.33 -8.83
CA THR A 465 -2.30 20.41 -9.84
C THR A 465 -3.37 20.21 -10.91
N LEU A 466 -4.13 21.27 -11.20
CA LEU A 466 -5.06 21.30 -12.33
C LEU A 466 -4.28 20.99 -13.63
N GLY A 467 -4.87 20.19 -14.52
CA GLY A 467 -4.33 19.91 -15.86
C GLY A 467 -5.22 20.53 -16.95
N PHE A 468 -4.76 20.56 -18.20
CA PHE A 468 -5.53 21.15 -19.31
C PHE A 468 -6.73 20.28 -19.75
N LEU A 469 -6.70 18.99 -19.40
CA LEU A 469 -7.73 18.03 -19.75
C LEU A 469 -8.65 17.70 -18.57
N LEU A 470 -8.19 17.98 -17.34
CA LEU A 470 -8.87 17.65 -16.10
C LEU A 470 -9.85 18.73 -15.70
N GLN A 471 -11.12 18.47 -15.98
CA GLN A 471 -12.15 19.48 -15.76
C GLN A 471 -12.65 19.54 -14.33
N PHE A 472 -12.60 18.49 -13.50
CA PHE A 472 -13.20 18.51 -12.16
C PHE A 472 -12.15 18.43 -11.06
N HIS A 473 -12.34 19.15 -9.96
CA HIS A 473 -11.55 18.91 -8.75
C HIS A 473 -12.11 17.70 -8.01
N ILE A 474 -11.23 16.87 -7.45
CA ILE A 474 -11.65 15.61 -6.83
C ILE A 474 -12.63 15.82 -5.67
N GLU A 475 -12.61 16.96 -4.98
CA GLU A 475 -13.55 17.29 -3.89
C GLU A 475 -15.03 17.30 -4.33
N HIS A 476 -15.31 17.53 -5.61
CA HIS A 476 -16.66 17.63 -6.14
C HIS A 476 -17.11 16.38 -6.93
N TYR A 477 -16.44 15.24 -6.71
CA TYR A 477 -16.70 14.01 -7.47
C TYR A 477 -18.13 13.50 -7.36
N GLN A 478 -18.72 13.55 -6.16
CA GLN A 478 -20.05 12.99 -5.89
C GLN A 478 -21.13 13.66 -6.73
N GLN A 479 -21.12 14.99 -6.80
CA GLN A 479 -22.07 15.77 -7.61
C GLN A 479 -21.83 15.53 -9.10
N ALA A 480 -20.59 15.66 -9.55
CA ALA A 480 -20.25 15.56 -10.97
C ALA A 480 -20.57 14.17 -11.57
N ILE A 481 -20.31 13.09 -10.82
CA ILE A 481 -20.68 11.73 -11.23
C ILE A 481 -22.20 11.54 -11.21
N SER A 482 -22.90 12.09 -10.21
CA SER A 482 -24.36 11.99 -10.14
C SER A 482 -25.04 12.70 -11.31
N ASP A 483 -24.54 13.89 -11.70
CA ASP A 483 -25.03 14.63 -12.86
C ASP A 483 -24.75 13.85 -14.17
N LEU A 484 -23.59 13.21 -14.26
CA LEU A 484 -23.24 12.34 -15.40
C LEU A 484 -24.21 11.16 -15.53
N ILE A 485 -24.51 10.45 -14.44
CA ILE A 485 -25.41 9.29 -14.43
C ILE A 485 -26.84 9.69 -14.80
N LYS A 486 -27.29 10.87 -14.36
CA LYS A 486 -28.60 11.44 -14.77
C LYS A 486 -28.64 11.83 -16.25
N GLY A 487 -27.49 12.06 -16.87
CA GLY A 487 -27.37 12.60 -18.23
C GLY A 487 -27.44 14.12 -18.29
N ASP A 488 -27.43 14.81 -17.14
CA ASP A 488 -27.54 16.28 -17.06
C ASP A 488 -26.17 16.96 -17.26
N VAL A 489 -25.36 16.48 -18.20
CA VAL A 489 -24.01 17.00 -18.45
C VAL A 489 -23.81 17.40 -19.90
N SER A 490 -22.89 18.35 -20.09
CA SER A 490 -22.40 18.71 -21.41
C SER A 490 -21.15 17.90 -21.78
N LEU A 491 -21.00 17.55 -23.04
CA LEU A 491 -19.83 16.88 -23.61
C LEU A 491 -19.10 17.84 -24.55
N LEU A 492 -17.77 17.80 -24.47
CA LEU A 492 -16.84 18.38 -25.44
C LEU A 492 -16.14 17.23 -26.16
N LEU A 493 -16.36 17.12 -27.48
CA LEU A 493 -15.76 16.06 -28.29
C LEU A 493 -14.37 16.51 -28.77
N ARG A 494 -13.34 16.01 -28.09
CA ARG A 494 -11.95 16.34 -28.42
C ARG A 494 -11.49 15.46 -29.58
N MET A 495 -10.95 16.08 -30.62
CA MET A 495 -10.44 15.35 -31.79
C MET A 495 -9.21 14.50 -31.44
N ARG A 496 -9.00 13.44 -32.22
CA ARG A 496 -7.79 12.61 -32.22
C ARG A 496 -7.15 12.60 -33.61
N LEU A 497 -5.88 12.23 -33.66
CA LEU A 497 -5.17 11.90 -34.90
C LEU A 497 -5.23 10.38 -35.11
N ALA A 498 -5.41 9.99 -36.36
CA ALA A 498 -5.15 8.63 -36.83
C ALA A 498 -3.79 8.63 -37.54
N CYS A 499 -2.87 7.80 -37.04
CA CYS A 499 -1.50 7.70 -37.48
C CYS A 499 -1.26 6.32 -38.10
N SER A 500 -0.79 6.31 -39.35
CA SER A 500 -0.42 5.09 -40.07
C SER A 500 1.03 5.16 -40.50
N LEU A 501 1.73 4.04 -40.36
CA LEU A 501 3.16 3.90 -40.65
C LEU A 501 3.32 3.09 -41.92
N TRP A 502 4.24 3.51 -42.78
CA TRP A 502 4.43 2.92 -44.11
C TRP A 502 5.92 2.77 -44.41
N THR A 503 6.27 1.69 -45.09
CA THR A 503 7.63 1.49 -45.62
C THR A 503 7.86 2.31 -46.88
N ALA A 504 9.12 2.44 -47.28
CA ALA A 504 9.51 3.01 -48.58
C ALA A 504 8.77 2.38 -49.78
N GLU A 505 8.45 1.08 -49.72
CA GLU A 505 7.67 0.36 -50.74
C GLU A 505 6.16 0.58 -50.62
N SER A 506 5.71 1.56 -49.83
CA SER A 506 4.30 1.84 -49.55
C SER A 506 3.55 0.65 -48.96
N LYS A 507 4.26 -0.23 -48.23
CA LYS A 507 3.65 -1.29 -47.45
C LYS A 507 3.33 -0.78 -46.05
N ARG A 508 2.11 -1.01 -45.59
CA ARG A 508 1.69 -0.62 -44.25
C ARG A 508 2.45 -1.42 -43.19
N LEU A 509 2.93 -0.72 -42.17
CA LEU A 509 3.56 -1.30 -40.98
C LEU A 509 2.51 -1.42 -39.88
N ASP A 510 1.98 -2.63 -39.70
CA ASP A 510 1.01 -2.91 -38.64
C ASP A 510 1.76 -3.15 -37.32
N ILE A 511 1.36 -2.43 -36.27
CA ILE A 511 1.92 -2.57 -34.92
C ILE A 511 0.89 -3.31 -34.06
N GLY A 512 1.09 -4.63 -33.92
CA GLY A 512 0.11 -5.51 -33.29
C GLY A 512 -1.11 -5.72 -34.20
N ASP A 513 -2.30 -5.77 -33.61
CA ASP A 513 -3.57 -5.93 -34.32
C ASP A 513 -4.17 -4.58 -34.80
N LEU A 514 -3.42 -3.48 -34.65
CA LEU A 514 -3.92 -2.13 -34.87
C LEU A 514 -3.68 -1.64 -36.29
N VAL A 515 -4.75 -1.23 -36.96
CA VAL A 515 -4.72 -0.61 -38.28
C VAL A 515 -4.17 0.82 -38.17
N ASP A 516 -4.90 1.73 -37.51
CA ASP A 516 -4.50 3.13 -37.28
C ASP A 516 -4.22 3.37 -35.79
N LEU A 517 -3.04 3.88 -35.45
CA LEU A 517 -2.72 4.30 -34.08
C LEU A 517 -3.41 5.63 -33.76
N GLN A 518 -3.97 5.76 -32.56
CA GLN A 518 -4.70 6.96 -32.15
C GLN A 518 -3.83 7.87 -31.27
N ALA A 519 -3.78 9.17 -31.58
CA ALA A 519 -3.15 10.19 -30.76
C ALA A 519 -4.17 11.23 -30.29
N MET A 520 -4.23 11.52 -29.00
CA MET A 520 -5.09 12.58 -28.47
C MET A 520 -4.41 13.95 -28.49
N ASN A 521 -3.13 14.01 -28.16
CA ASN A 521 -2.35 15.23 -28.15
C ASN A 521 -1.55 15.38 -29.45
N GLU A 522 -0.56 14.52 -29.67
CA GLU A 522 0.34 14.66 -30.80
C GLU A 522 1.01 13.36 -31.24
N VAL A 523 1.47 13.37 -32.49
CA VAL A 523 2.51 12.48 -32.99
C VAL A 523 3.74 13.30 -33.32
N SER A 524 4.91 12.79 -32.97
CA SER A 524 6.18 13.45 -33.26
C SER A 524 7.18 12.49 -33.86
N LEU A 525 7.90 13.00 -34.86
CA LEU A 525 9.11 12.41 -35.39
C LEU A 525 10.29 13.16 -34.79
N HIS A 526 11.17 12.46 -34.09
CA HIS A 526 12.33 13.07 -33.42
C HIS A 526 13.61 12.29 -33.73
N ARG A 527 14.76 12.98 -33.80
CA ARG A 527 16.09 12.35 -34.00
C ARG A 527 16.48 11.33 -32.92
N GLY A 528 15.71 11.22 -31.84
CA GLY A 528 15.92 10.28 -30.75
C GLY A 528 17.30 10.46 -30.10
N ARG A 529 18.07 9.37 -30.03
CA ARG A 529 19.42 9.35 -29.46
C ARG A 529 20.52 9.82 -30.42
N PHE A 530 20.21 10.11 -31.68
CA PHE A 530 21.22 10.44 -32.67
C PHE A 530 21.64 11.91 -32.56
N PRO A 531 22.95 12.20 -32.68
CA PRO A 531 23.46 13.57 -32.58
C PRO A 531 23.11 14.43 -33.81
N ASN A 532 22.90 13.81 -34.98
CA ASN A 532 22.54 14.50 -36.22
C ASN A 532 21.06 14.96 -36.18
N LEU A 533 20.76 16.06 -36.87
CA LEU A 533 19.38 16.51 -37.09
C LEU A 533 18.62 15.51 -37.97
N ALA A 534 17.32 15.40 -37.73
CA ALA A 534 16.42 14.68 -38.63
C ALA A 534 16.15 15.53 -39.87
N VAL A 535 16.08 14.88 -41.04
CA VAL A 535 15.68 15.49 -42.30
C VAL A 535 14.38 14.83 -42.75
N ILE A 536 13.27 15.58 -42.63
CA ILE A 536 11.91 15.05 -42.81
C ILE A 536 11.22 15.85 -43.92
N ASN A 537 10.81 15.19 -44.99
CA ASN A 537 9.97 15.80 -46.02
C ASN A 537 8.51 15.81 -45.57
N CYS A 538 7.94 17.01 -45.48
CA CYS A 538 6.55 17.21 -45.09
C CYS A 538 5.70 17.48 -46.32
N PHE A 539 4.66 16.68 -46.51
CA PHE A 539 3.65 16.85 -47.54
C PHE A 539 2.28 17.05 -46.90
N VAL A 540 1.45 17.89 -47.51
CA VAL A 540 0.06 18.12 -47.11
C VAL A 540 -0.81 17.87 -48.33
N ASP A 541 -1.75 16.93 -48.23
CA ASP A 541 -2.61 16.52 -49.35
C ASP A 541 -1.81 16.15 -50.61
N ASP A 542 -0.72 15.38 -50.40
CA ASP A 542 0.25 14.94 -51.41
C ASP A 542 1.06 16.07 -52.09
N GLU A 543 0.89 17.33 -51.68
CA GLU A 543 1.72 18.46 -52.11
C GLU A 543 2.92 18.66 -51.19
N PHE A 544 4.10 18.87 -51.76
CA PHE A 544 5.32 19.13 -50.99
C PHE A 544 5.24 20.49 -50.30
N LEU A 545 5.25 20.49 -48.96
CA LEU A 545 5.19 21.71 -48.16
C LEU A 545 6.60 22.24 -47.86
N THR A 546 7.45 21.40 -47.25
CA THR A 546 8.80 21.81 -46.84
C THR A 546 9.66 20.61 -46.43
N GLU A 547 10.98 20.79 -46.49
CA GLU A 547 11.95 19.89 -45.85
C GLU A 547 12.29 20.41 -44.44
N ALA A 548 11.91 19.64 -43.43
CA ALA A 548 12.18 19.93 -42.04
C ALA A 548 13.55 19.37 -41.62
N VAL A 549 14.58 20.23 -41.65
CA VAL A 549 15.89 19.94 -41.04
C VAL A 549 15.89 20.46 -39.60
N ALA A 550 15.63 19.57 -38.65
CA ALA A 550 15.29 19.94 -37.27
C ALA A 550 15.63 18.81 -36.28
N ASP A 551 15.48 19.05 -34.98
CA ASP A 551 15.48 17.96 -34.00
C ASP A 551 14.29 17.01 -34.26
N GLY A 552 13.21 17.54 -34.84
CA GLY A 552 12.05 16.78 -35.27
C GLY A 552 10.88 17.65 -35.73
N LEU A 553 9.74 17.01 -35.96
CA LEU A 553 8.50 17.64 -36.36
C LEU A 553 7.32 17.04 -35.58
N VAL A 554 6.46 17.89 -35.05
CA VAL A 554 5.26 17.51 -34.29
C VAL A 554 4.02 17.82 -35.11
N VAL A 555 3.10 16.85 -35.21
CA VAL A 555 1.73 17.06 -35.67
C VAL A 555 0.81 16.89 -34.47
N ALA A 556 0.13 17.95 -34.06
CA ALA A 556 -0.68 17.99 -32.85
C ALA A 556 -2.15 18.33 -33.13
N THR A 557 -3.02 17.87 -32.24
CA THR A 557 -4.40 18.33 -32.15
C THR A 557 -4.48 19.68 -31.43
N PRO A 558 -5.63 20.37 -31.48
CA PRO A 558 -5.92 21.53 -30.64
C PRO A 558 -5.80 21.22 -29.15
N THR A 559 -6.07 19.97 -28.76
CA THR A 559 -5.87 19.51 -27.38
C THR A 559 -4.38 19.37 -27.05
N GLY A 560 -3.57 18.85 -27.97
CA GLY A 560 -2.10 18.80 -27.84
C GLY A 560 -1.40 20.15 -27.99
N SER A 561 -2.10 21.21 -28.39
CA SER A 561 -1.54 22.56 -28.51
C SER A 561 -1.01 23.12 -27.19
N THR A 562 -1.45 22.58 -26.05
CA THR A 562 -0.97 22.92 -24.70
C THR A 562 0.03 21.91 -24.13
N ALA A 563 0.43 20.90 -24.90
CA ALA A 563 1.36 19.85 -24.52
C ALA A 563 2.73 20.07 -25.18
N TYR A 564 3.29 19.07 -25.88
CA TYR A 564 4.63 19.17 -26.44
C TYR A 564 4.75 20.24 -27.53
N SER A 565 3.67 20.43 -28.30
CA SER A 565 3.57 21.49 -29.31
C SER A 565 3.81 22.88 -28.71
N LEU A 566 3.31 23.17 -27.51
CA LEU A 566 3.53 24.46 -26.84
C LEU A 566 5.00 24.68 -26.51
N SER A 567 5.67 23.64 -25.98
CA SER A 567 7.10 23.70 -25.65
C SER A 567 7.98 23.89 -26.87
N ALA A 568 7.56 23.36 -28.03
CA ALA A 568 8.24 23.57 -29.31
C ALA A 568 7.93 24.94 -29.96
N GLY A 569 7.12 25.78 -29.32
CA GLY A 569 6.78 27.14 -29.80
C GLY A 569 5.51 27.21 -30.64
N GLY A 570 4.70 26.15 -30.66
CA GLY A 570 3.38 26.13 -31.29
C GLY A 570 2.36 27.03 -30.57
N PRO A 571 1.34 27.54 -31.27
CA PRO A 571 0.31 28.38 -30.66
C PRO A 571 -0.68 27.55 -29.83
N ILE A 572 -1.26 28.17 -28.81
CA ILE A 572 -2.34 27.56 -28.04
C ILE A 572 -3.66 27.70 -28.80
N VAL A 573 -4.35 26.58 -28.99
CA VAL A 573 -5.59 26.51 -29.76
C VAL A 573 -6.72 26.02 -28.86
N HIS A 574 -7.87 26.68 -28.93
CA HIS A 574 -9.04 26.27 -28.16
C HIS A 574 -9.52 24.88 -28.63
N PRO A 575 -9.85 23.93 -27.73
CA PRO A 575 -10.22 22.54 -28.10
C PRO A 575 -11.41 22.40 -29.06
N SER A 576 -12.27 23.41 -29.14
CA SER A 576 -13.40 23.48 -30.08
C SER A 576 -13.01 23.86 -31.52
N VAL A 577 -11.81 24.39 -31.75
CA VAL A 577 -11.32 24.70 -33.10
C VAL A 577 -10.85 23.39 -33.71
N GLN A 578 -11.39 22.97 -34.85
CA GLN A 578 -10.91 21.78 -35.55
C GLN A 578 -9.78 22.17 -36.50
N SER A 579 -8.56 21.73 -36.21
CA SER A 579 -7.36 22.02 -37.02
C SER A 579 -6.25 21.04 -36.68
N LEU A 580 -5.35 20.78 -37.61
CA LEU A 580 -4.08 20.10 -37.33
C LEU A 580 -2.98 21.16 -37.16
N LEU A 581 -2.11 20.98 -36.18
CA LEU A 581 -0.98 21.86 -35.92
C LEU A 581 0.32 21.17 -36.35
N ILE A 582 1.11 21.80 -37.21
CA ILE A 582 2.46 21.35 -37.57
C ILE A 582 3.45 22.26 -36.86
N THR A 583 4.26 21.71 -35.94
CA THR A 583 5.24 22.48 -35.15
C THR A 583 6.64 21.86 -35.28
N PRO A 584 7.63 22.58 -35.85
CA PRO A 584 9.01 22.08 -35.90
C PRO A 584 9.69 22.15 -34.53
N ILE A 585 10.53 21.17 -34.21
CA ILE A 585 11.32 21.12 -32.97
C ILE A 585 12.72 21.65 -33.28
N CYS A 586 13.05 22.85 -32.79
CA CYS A 586 14.36 23.47 -32.98
C CYS A 586 14.86 23.41 -34.45
N PRO A 587 14.10 23.94 -35.43
CA PRO A 587 14.49 23.87 -36.83
C PRO A 587 15.79 24.65 -37.11
N ARG A 588 16.63 24.12 -38.01
CA ARG A 588 17.80 24.85 -38.53
C ARG A 588 17.38 26.12 -39.29
N SER A 589 16.25 26.06 -39.98
CA SER A 589 15.70 27.18 -40.72
C SER A 589 15.00 28.18 -39.79
N LEU A 590 15.50 29.41 -39.76
CA LEU A 590 14.95 30.50 -38.93
C LEU A 590 13.55 30.97 -39.38
N SER A 591 13.17 30.70 -40.62
CA SER A 591 11.85 31.07 -41.18
C SER A 591 10.79 29.99 -40.97
N PHE A 592 11.17 28.79 -40.52
CA PHE A 592 10.19 27.72 -40.31
C PHE A 592 9.36 28.03 -39.05
N ARG A 593 8.08 28.32 -39.26
CA ARG A 593 7.10 28.66 -38.21
C ARG A 593 6.06 27.56 -38.09
N PRO A 594 5.43 27.41 -36.91
CA PRO A 594 4.29 26.53 -36.75
C PRO A 594 3.15 26.92 -37.70
N ALA A 595 2.44 25.92 -38.23
CA ALA A 595 1.33 26.11 -39.17
C ALA A 595 0.07 25.41 -38.66
N LEU A 596 -1.08 26.05 -38.85
CA LEU A 596 -2.40 25.44 -38.65
C LEU A 596 -2.98 25.12 -40.02
N ILE A 597 -3.42 23.88 -40.20
CA ILE A 597 -4.03 23.42 -41.44
C ILE A 597 -5.43 22.86 -41.17
N PRO A 598 -6.29 22.76 -42.21
CA PRO A 598 -7.61 22.21 -42.08
C PRO A 598 -7.61 20.78 -41.50
N PRO A 599 -8.64 20.39 -40.75
CA PRO A 599 -8.74 19.05 -40.15
C PRO A 599 -8.86 17.92 -41.19
N THR A 600 -9.29 18.26 -42.41
CA THR A 600 -9.43 17.34 -43.54
C THR A 600 -8.11 16.98 -44.20
N ALA A 601 -7.07 17.78 -43.93
CA ALA A 601 -5.79 17.63 -44.58
C ALA A 601 -5.10 16.35 -44.14
N LYS A 602 -4.40 15.73 -45.08
CA LYS A 602 -3.60 14.53 -44.88
C LYS A 602 -2.13 14.92 -44.84
N VAL A 603 -1.48 14.73 -43.69
CA VAL A 603 -0.06 15.08 -43.52
C VAL A 603 0.79 13.84 -43.68
N LYS A 604 1.69 13.84 -44.66
CA LYS A 604 2.69 12.77 -44.86
C LYS A 604 4.07 13.30 -44.47
N LEU A 605 4.73 12.60 -43.55
CA LEU A 605 6.07 12.90 -43.06
C LEU A 605 7.02 11.77 -43.45
N GLU A 606 7.86 12.02 -44.44
CA GLU A 606 8.76 11.04 -45.03
C GLU A 606 10.21 11.26 -44.59
N ILE A 607 10.90 10.18 -44.22
CA ILE A 607 12.30 10.26 -43.79
C ILE A 607 13.20 10.36 -45.01
N CYS A 608 13.91 11.48 -45.17
CA CYS A 608 14.80 11.71 -46.30
C CYS A 608 16.02 10.76 -46.25
N GLY A 609 16.59 10.43 -47.42
CA GLY A 609 17.73 9.52 -47.54
C GLY A 609 19.02 9.99 -46.83
N GLU A 610 19.13 11.28 -46.54
CA GLU A 610 20.24 11.84 -45.75
C GLU A 610 20.05 11.69 -44.23
N SER A 611 18.81 11.42 -43.79
CA SER A 611 18.49 11.25 -42.38
C SER A 611 18.90 9.87 -41.87
N ARG A 612 19.28 9.80 -40.60
CA ARG A 612 19.38 8.53 -39.86
C ARG A 612 17.97 8.08 -39.44
N LEU A 613 17.91 6.97 -38.69
CA LEU A 613 16.69 6.48 -38.08
C LEU A 613 16.01 7.56 -37.23
N THR A 614 14.71 7.77 -37.43
CA THR A 614 13.91 8.76 -36.70
C THR A 614 12.91 8.06 -35.79
N GLU A 615 12.78 8.51 -34.55
CA GLU A 615 11.88 7.93 -33.55
C GLU A 615 10.47 8.48 -33.71
N VAL A 616 9.49 7.58 -33.79
CA VAL A 616 8.06 7.92 -33.76
C VAL A 616 7.57 7.85 -32.32
N THR A 617 6.99 8.94 -31.84
CA THR A 617 6.36 9.02 -30.52
C THR A 617 4.92 9.47 -30.67
N ILE A 618 3.99 8.75 -30.05
CA ILE A 618 2.56 9.10 -30.01
C ILE A 618 2.16 9.34 -28.55
N ASP A 619 1.60 10.51 -28.24
CA ASP A 619 1.20 10.92 -26.89
C ASP A 619 2.30 10.67 -25.82
N GLY A 620 3.56 10.90 -26.20
CA GLY A 620 4.74 10.68 -25.34
C GLY A 620 5.20 9.23 -25.17
N LYS A 621 4.54 8.26 -25.82
CA LYS A 621 4.97 6.85 -25.86
C LYS A 621 5.76 6.57 -27.13
N LYS A 622 6.97 6.02 -26.98
CA LYS A 622 7.79 5.57 -28.11
C LYS A 622 7.14 4.36 -28.79
N ILE A 623 6.97 4.45 -30.10
CA ILE A 623 6.33 3.42 -30.92
C ILE A 623 7.38 2.59 -31.67
N CYS A 624 8.10 3.22 -32.60
CA CYS A 624 9.08 2.55 -33.44
C CYS A 624 10.15 3.53 -33.95
N MET A 625 11.10 3.00 -34.73
CA MET A 625 12.06 3.80 -35.50
C MET A 625 11.71 3.67 -36.98
N LEU A 626 11.69 4.77 -37.71
CA LEU A 626 11.52 4.80 -39.16
C LEU A 626 12.87 4.89 -39.86
N SER A 627 13.02 4.12 -40.93
CA SER A 627 14.18 4.12 -41.81
C SER A 627 14.00 5.07 -42.98
N GLN A 628 15.04 5.22 -43.80
CA GLN A 628 15.01 6.08 -44.98
C GLN A 628 13.93 5.62 -45.97
N GLY A 629 13.15 6.57 -46.50
CA GLY A 629 12.02 6.31 -47.39
C GLY A 629 10.74 5.88 -46.66
N ASP A 630 10.82 5.40 -45.42
CA ASP A 630 9.63 5.16 -44.60
C ASP A 630 8.94 6.48 -44.29
N PHE A 631 7.62 6.44 -44.15
CA PHE A 631 6.82 7.62 -43.86
C PHE A 631 5.72 7.38 -42.84
N LEU A 632 5.41 8.44 -42.12
CA LEU A 632 4.27 8.54 -41.21
C LEU A 632 3.18 9.36 -41.90
N GLU A 633 1.98 8.80 -41.95
CA GLU A 633 0.80 9.48 -42.46
C GLU A 633 -0.16 9.79 -41.30
N VAL A 634 -0.56 11.05 -41.21
CA VAL A 634 -1.39 11.60 -40.13
C VAL A 634 -2.62 12.26 -40.72
N LYS A 635 -3.78 11.88 -40.21
CA LYS A 635 -5.08 12.47 -40.54
C LYS A 635 -5.91 12.65 -39.28
N MET A 636 -6.99 13.43 -39.37
CA MET A 636 -7.99 13.45 -38.30
C MET A 636 -8.64 12.07 -38.17
N SER A 637 -8.74 11.58 -36.93
CA SER A 637 -9.44 10.32 -36.63
C SER A 637 -10.94 10.48 -36.77
N SER A 638 -11.62 9.42 -37.23
CA SER A 638 -13.09 9.37 -37.23
C SER A 638 -13.67 9.27 -35.82
N TYR A 639 -12.87 9.03 -34.79
CA TYR A 639 -13.32 8.70 -33.44
C TYR A 639 -12.80 9.73 -32.41
N PRO A 640 -13.59 10.75 -32.04
CA PRO A 640 -13.21 11.70 -31.00
C PRO A 640 -13.37 11.12 -29.58
N ILE A 641 -12.77 11.80 -28.60
CA ILE A 641 -12.97 11.49 -27.19
C ILE A 641 -14.05 12.40 -26.60
N PRO A 642 -15.19 11.85 -26.14
CA PRO A 642 -16.22 12.60 -25.43
C PRO A 642 -15.77 12.91 -24.00
N CYS A 643 -15.33 14.15 -23.75
CA CYS A 643 -14.99 14.61 -22.41
C CYS A 643 -16.17 15.33 -21.75
N VAL A 644 -16.53 14.93 -20.54
CA VAL A 644 -17.55 15.59 -19.73
C VAL A 644 -17.08 16.98 -19.32
N ASN A 645 -17.93 17.97 -19.54
CA ASN A 645 -17.68 19.38 -19.28
C ASN A 645 -18.62 19.93 -18.21
N ARG A 646 -18.08 20.81 -17.35
CA ARG A 646 -18.85 21.49 -16.30
C ARG A 646 -20.04 22.22 -16.90
N ILE A 647 -21.16 22.22 -16.19
CA ILE A 647 -22.35 23.00 -16.50
C ILE A 647 -22.10 24.46 -16.11
N ASP A 648 -21.05 25.08 -16.66
CA ASP A 648 -20.78 26.49 -16.46
C ASP A 648 -20.89 27.25 -17.78
N LYS A 649 -21.51 28.43 -17.69
CA LYS A 649 -21.86 29.35 -18.79
C LYS A 649 -20.61 29.94 -19.47
N GLY A 650 -19.85 29.13 -20.19
CA GLY A 650 -18.88 29.56 -21.21
C GLY A 650 -17.51 30.06 -20.71
N ILE A 651 -17.24 30.10 -19.41
CA ILE A 651 -16.01 30.73 -18.84
C ILE A 651 -14.89 29.70 -18.51
N ALA A 652 -15.18 28.39 -18.58
CA ALA A 652 -14.30 27.34 -18.07
C ALA A 652 -12.88 27.35 -18.68
N TRP A 653 -12.73 27.22 -20.01
CA TRP A 653 -11.41 27.14 -20.63
C TRP A 653 -10.53 28.37 -20.41
N VAL A 654 -11.13 29.58 -20.49
CA VAL A 654 -10.42 30.84 -20.26
C VAL A 654 -9.96 30.96 -18.80
N LYS A 655 -10.77 30.48 -17.86
CA LYS A 655 -10.38 30.44 -16.44
C LYS A 655 -9.26 29.42 -16.21
N ASP A 656 -9.37 28.24 -16.82
CA ASP A 656 -8.41 27.17 -16.67
C ASP A 656 -7.03 27.55 -17.24
N ILE A 657 -6.98 28.11 -18.47
CA ILE A 657 -5.72 28.55 -19.08
C ILE A 657 -5.05 29.67 -18.30
N ASN A 658 -5.81 30.66 -17.82
CA ASN A 658 -5.28 31.74 -16.97
C ASN A 658 -4.77 31.20 -15.63
N ASN A 659 -5.45 30.21 -15.05
CA ASN A 659 -5.03 29.58 -13.81
C ASN A 659 -3.77 28.73 -13.97
N LEU A 660 -3.55 28.13 -15.14
CA LEU A 660 -2.38 27.29 -15.44
C LEU A 660 -1.16 28.12 -15.84
N LEU A 661 -1.33 29.02 -16.81
CA LEU A 661 -0.23 29.82 -17.37
C LEU A 661 0.02 31.13 -16.61
N LYS A 662 -0.85 31.48 -15.66
CA LYS A 662 -0.72 32.65 -14.77
C LYS A 662 -0.55 33.99 -15.53
N TRP A 663 -1.14 34.13 -16.72
CA TRP A 663 -0.99 35.31 -17.59
C TRP A 663 -1.22 36.66 -16.91
N ASN A 664 -2.13 36.70 -15.93
CA ASN A 664 -2.53 37.94 -15.24
C ASN A 664 -1.95 38.06 -13.82
N GLN A 665 -0.98 37.23 -13.41
CA GLN A 665 -0.33 37.40 -12.11
C GLN A 665 0.67 38.57 -12.15
N SER A 666 0.50 39.55 -11.26
CA SER A 666 1.41 40.69 -11.15
C SER A 666 2.77 40.26 -10.57
N PHE A 667 3.85 40.88 -11.04
CA PHE A 667 5.23 40.60 -10.60
C PHE A 667 5.50 40.85 -9.09
N VAL A 668 4.57 41.45 -8.35
CA VAL A 668 4.81 42.04 -7.02
C VAL A 668 4.83 41.00 -5.88
N ASN A 669 4.31 39.79 -6.05
CA ASN A 669 4.16 38.81 -4.96
C ASN A 669 5.33 37.82 -4.76
N LYS A 670 6.51 38.03 -5.37
CA LYS A 670 7.66 37.13 -5.18
C LYS A 670 8.39 37.24 -3.82
N LYS A 671 8.05 38.21 -2.96
CA LYS A 671 8.72 38.38 -1.65
C LYS A 671 8.41 37.31 -0.59
N HIS A 672 7.42 36.44 -0.80
CA HIS A 672 7.08 35.39 0.18
C HIS A 672 7.61 33.99 -0.14
N LEU A 673 8.30 33.77 -1.26
CA LEU A 673 8.81 32.44 -1.65
C LEU A 673 10.25 32.13 -1.19
N ILE A 674 10.94 33.07 -0.53
CA ILE A 674 12.33 32.88 -0.07
C ILE A 674 12.42 32.56 1.44
N HIS A 675 11.36 32.77 2.22
CA HIS A 675 11.41 32.62 3.68
C HIS A 675 11.03 31.23 4.24
N GLU A 676 10.47 30.32 3.44
CA GLU A 676 10.05 28.99 3.93
C GLU A 676 11.05 27.84 3.66
N LEU A 677 12.22 28.12 3.07
CA LEU A 677 13.24 27.10 2.78
C LEU A 677 14.39 27.03 3.80
N PHE A 678 14.35 27.82 4.89
CA PHE A 678 15.43 27.83 5.90
C PHE A 678 15.00 27.74 7.37
N GLU A 679 13.74 27.44 7.67
CA GLU A 679 13.35 27.05 9.03
C GLU A 679 12.39 25.86 8.99
N THR A 680 12.93 24.64 8.99
CA THR A 680 12.45 23.46 9.75
C THR A 680 13.46 22.32 9.70
#